data_AF-A0A6P1M7A8-F1
#
_entry.id   AF-A0A6P1M7A8-F1
#
_cell.length_a   1.000
_cell.length_b   1.000
_cell.length_c   1.000
_cell.angle_alpha   90.00
_cell.angle_beta   90.00
_cell.angle_gamma   90.00
#
_symmetry.space_group_name_H-M   'P 1'
#
loop_
_entity.id
_entity.type
_entity.pdbx_description
1 polymer ?
#
loop_
_entity_poly.entity_id
_entity_poly.type
_entity_poly.pdbx_seq_one_letter_code
_entity_poly.pdbx_strand_id
1 'polypeptide(L)'
;MNRMIQTIMMTLAGLCGVAAATVIEHDGTSVSIDFVEIGAAGNSADPTNGIGAVSYAYQIGQYELTEAQWDTVQAISGGELGAGTSNGADAPVASITWNEIAMYCNWLTTGDFESGAYTIHNGEVVAVMDRAKAALAFGTVYVIPTEDEWYKAAYYSVSNGVFSGYANGLNVQASGDKVTGENHLKESEGGLGLWNVGEGLLEQNGTYDMGGNLAEFTESGGWGARIVRDSYFGWSTKPGAVENTDLNDKAESYASTSYGVRLAAVTIAPLEFVEIGDPGNSADGNGIGAVDYTYEIGKYELTEGQWDMVRAFSDGLLGVGTANGVTAPVGDMSWNEIAMYCNWLTTGNFDSGAYAISNGVVIDVKTRAEAIAKYGTVYVIPTEDEWYKAAYYSTNTASFSDYVNGTDVMPDGLQGTGENHLKETEGGLGLWNVGLSMLEQNGTYDMGGNLAEWTESGVWGSRIVRDSWYGWTTKSGANENTGLNTKLESYDSTSYGVRLARVTGELSSESRTITHNGSSVSMEFVRIGSSGNSADTNGVGAVSYSYKIGKYELTEGQWNAIRQISGGVLGEGSDNGPFNPVSYISWNEIAMYCNWLTTGDFESGAYTISDGVVTAVMDHEAAQSLYGTVYVIPTEDEWYKAAYYSTGSGTYSGYANGTDVMPSGAKIVGENHIKEGATEDGVVGLGLWTIGEGVQEQNGTYDMGGNMAEFTETAGGLGRVVRDAPYSWTAKSGAVENTGTNTKAEDYQSSVYSVRLAVLEPEETTAQGVPVAWMNDNGVSDEYDTAEQTDADGDGLLMWEEYYCGTDPNNAGSAFKVALSGSELSWTASSANSTAPFNVFRSIDLTSGWEQVATNVTRSATGTTSWTDPNPPTESQVFYKTTFDIP
;
A
#
# COMPACT_ATOMS: atom_id res chain seq x y z
N MET A 1 1.29 -47.96 58.27
CA MET A 1 1.20 -48.57 56.93
C MET A 1 0.20 -47.72 56.15
N ASN A 2 0.57 -46.48 55.85
CA ASN A 2 1.38 -46.07 54.69
C ASN A 2 0.57 -46.08 53.39
N ARG A 3 0.40 -44.87 52.86
CA ARG A 3 0.70 -44.46 51.48
C ARG A 3 0.02 -45.27 50.38
N MET A 4 -0.96 -44.66 49.72
CA MET A 4 -1.03 -44.41 48.28
C MET A 4 -2.44 -43.89 47.96
N ILE A 5 -2.58 -43.14 46.87
CA ILE A 5 -3.78 -42.40 46.41
C ILE A 5 -3.83 -40.94 46.89
N GLN A 6 -2.81 -40.16 46.55
CA GLN A 6 -2.90 -38.72 46.29
C GLN A 6 -1.61 -38.25 45.60
N THR A 7 -1.42 -38.63 44.34
CA THR A 7 -0.48 -38.00 43.41
C THR A 7 -0.95 -38.36 41.98
N ILE A 8 -0.84 -37.41 41.05
CA ILE A 8 -1.26 -37.43 39.63
C ILE A 8 -2.68 -36.87 39.37
N MET A 9 -2.83 -35.57 39.63
CA MET A 9 -3.63 -34.63 38.81
C MET A 9 -2.98 -33.23 38.94
N MET A 10 -1.72 -33.15 38.56
CA MET A 10 -1.01 -31.90 38.28
C MET A 10 -0.31 -32.13 36.94
N THR A 11 -0.88 -31.56 35.88
CA THR A 11 -0.23 -31.07 34.65
C THR A 11 -1.29 -30.92 33.56
N LEU A 12 -2.09 -29.85 33.66
CA LEU A 12 -2.48 -29.02 32.51
C LEU A 12 -3.02 -27.69 33.04
N ALA A 13 -2.27 -27.04 33.94
CA ALA A 13 -2.28 -25.58 33.95
C ALA A 13 -1.53 -25.20 32.68
N GLY A 14 -2.13 -24.37 31.83
CA GLY A 14 -1.51 -23.92 30.59
C GLY A 14 -0.07 -23.50 30.89
N LEU A 15 0.86 -23.91 30.03
CA LEU A 15 2.09 -23.17 29.89
C LEU A 15 1.68 -21.76 29.47
N CYS A 16 1.46 -20.88 30.45
CA CYS A 16 1.60 -19.45 30.25
C CYS A 16 3.09 -19.29 29.98
N GLY A 17 3.46 -19.30 28.70
CA GLY A 17 4.80 -18.94 28.29
C GLY A 17 5.08 -17.59 28.91
N VAL A 18 6.17 -17.48 29.67
CA VAL A 18 6.67 -16.18 30.11
C VAL A 18 7.01 -15.47 28.81
N ALA A 19 6.13 -14.58 28.35
CA ALA A 19 6.43 -13.72 27.22
C ALA A 19 7.69 -12.94 27.61
N ALA A 20 8.68 -12.89 26.72
CA ALA A 20 9.84 -12.05 26.95
C ALA A 20 9.36 -10.58 27.06
N ALA A 21 9.95 -9.83 27.99
CA ALA A 21 9.64 -8.42 28.18
C ALA A 21 9.69 -7.65 26.85
N THR A 22 8.72 -6.79 26.60
CA THR A 22 8.70 -5.94 25.41
C THR A 22 9.73 -4.83 25.58
N VAL A 23 10.76 -4.82 24.73
CA VAL A 23 11.78 -3.77 24.71
C VAL A 23 11.36 -2.70 23.69
N ILE A 24 11.16 -1.48 24.18
CA ILE A 24 10.76 -0.30 23.42
C ILE A 24 11.98 0.61 23.34
N GLU A 25 12.45 0.92 22.14
CA GLU A 25 13.69 1.67 21.93
C GLU A 25 13.47 2.83 20.94
N HIS A 26 13.86 4.03 21.36
CA HIS A 26 13.87 5.24 20.53
C HIS A 26 15.16 6.02 20.80
N ASP A 27 15.87 6.40 19.74
CA ASP A 27 17.10 7.21 19.80
C ASP A 27 18.14 6.72 20.83
N GLY A 28 18.30 5.40 20.95
CA GLY A 28 19.23 4.75 21.87
C GLY A 28 18.81 4.75 23.35
N THR A 29 17.57 5.13 23.64
CA THR A 29 16.92 4.99 24.96
C THR A 29 15.99 3.79 24.92
N SER A 30 16.18 2.83 25.83
CA SER A 30 15.40 1.58 25.87
C SER A 30 14.63 1.41 27.18
N VAL A 31 13.35 1.09 27.10
CA VAL A 31 12.50 0.72 28.25
C VAL A 31 11.98 -0.70 28.03
N SER A 32 12.02 -1.52 29.07
CA SER A 32 11.48 -2.89 29.05
C SER A 32 10.21 -2.94 29.89
N ILE A 33 9.10 -3.37 29.29
CA ILE A 33 7.79 -3.51 29.97
C ILE A 33 7.25 -4.92 29.74
N ASP A 34 6.88 -5.59 30.83
CA ASP A 34 6.19 -6.88 30.79
C ASP A 34 4.70 -6.66 30.57
N PHE A 35 4.13 -7.29 29.54
CA PHE A 35 2.71 -7.25 29.24
C PHE A 35 2.08 -8.64 29.36
N VAL A 36 0.81 -8.68 29.74
CA VAL A 36 -0.04 -9.87 29.67
C VAL A 36 -1.20 -9.65 28.71
N GLU A 37 -1.55 -10.68 27.96
CA GLU A 37 -2.67 -10.64 27.02
C GLU A 37 -4.01 -10.81 27.75
N ILE A 38 -4.94 -9.90 27.49
CA ILE A 38 -6.32 -9.95 27.96
C ILE A 38 -7.23 -10.28 26.77
N GLY A 39 -7.65 -11.54 26.69
CA GLY A 39 -8.47 -12.08 25.59
C GLY A 39 -9.98 -11.86 25.77
N ALA A 40 -10.78 -12.74 25.12
CA ALA A 40 -12.25 -12.70 25.09
C ALA A 40 -12.81 -11.36 24.60
N ALA A 41 -12.41 -10.95 23.40
CA ALA A 41 -13.00 -9.84 22.67
C ALA A 41 -14.53 -9.94 22.61
N GLY A 42 -15.23 -8.80 22.68
CA GLY A 42 -16.70 -8.74 22.58
C GLY A 42 -17.44 -9.19 23.84
N ASN A 43 -16.76 -9.28 25.00
CA ASN A 43 -17.44 -9.67 26.23
C ASN A 43 -18.48 -8.62 26.66
N SER A 44 -19.58 -9.09 27.23
CA SER A 44 -20.56 -8.19 27.84
C SER A 44 -19.99 -7.54 29.11
N ALA A 45 -20.47 -6.34 29.41
CA ALA A 45 -20.12 -5.64 30.65
C ALA A 45 -20.65 -6.40 31.87
N ASP A 46 -20.04 -6.17 33.03
CA ASP A 46 -20.50 -6.71 34.31
C ASP A 46 -21.94 -6.22 34.57
N PRO A 47 -22.93 -7.14 34.70
CA PRO A 47 -24.32 -6.77 34.86
C PRO A 47 -24.60 -5.99 36.17
N THR A 48 -23.65 -5.96 37.11
CA THR A 48 -23.78 -5.28 38.39
C THR A 48 -23.61 -3.77 38.27
N ASN A 49 -22.67 -3.31 37.44
CA ASN A 49 -22.30 -1.90 37.34
C ASN A 49 -22.20 -1.38 35.89
N GLY A 50 -22.26 -2.27 34.89
CA GLY A 50 -22.23 -1.92 33.47
C GLY A 50 -20.83 -1.68 32.91
N ILE A 51 -19.78 -2.19 33.56
CA ILE A 51 -18.37 -1.91 33.24
C ILE A 51 -17.63 -3.18 32.84
N GLY A 52 -16.59 -3.06 32.03
CA GLY A 52 -15.70 -4.13 31.60
C GLY A 52 -16.00 -4.69 30.22
N ALA A 53 -16.87 -4.05 29.42
CA ALA A 53 -17.11 -4.49 28.05
C ALA A 53 -15.96 -4.03 27.15
N VAL A 54 -15.20 -4.97 26.58
CA VAL A 54 -14.11 -4.65 25.66
C VAL A 54 -14.25 -5.49 24.40
N SER A 55 -14.34 -4.81 23.26
CA SER A 55 -14.62 -5.39 21.95
C SER A 55 -13.44 -6.08 21.28
N TYR A 56 -12.22 -5.86 21.77
CA TYR A 56 -10.98 -6.43 21.24
C TYR A 56 -10.15 -7.11 22.33
N ALA A 57 -9.18 -7.91 21.91
CA ALA A 57 -8.10 -8.37 22.78
C ALA A 57 -7.00 -7.31 22.83
N TYR A 58 -6.36 -7.15 23.97
CA TYR A 58 -5.30 -6.16 24.17
C TYR A 58 -4.27 -6.69 25.17
N GLN A 59 -3.15 -6.00 25.26
CA GLN A 59 -2.13 -6.27 26.25
C GLN A 59 -2.18 -5.22 27.34
N ILE A 60 -1.97 -5.62 28.60
CA ILE A 60 -1.85 -4.69 29.72
C ILE A 60 -0.60 -5.01 30.51
N GLY A 61 0.04 -3.97 31.07
CA GLY A 61 1.22 -4.12 31.90
C GLY A 61 0.96 -5.17 32.98
N GLN A 62 1.86 -6.14 33.08
CA GLN A 62 1.82 -7.14 34.15
C GLN A 62 1.87 -6.45 35.51
N TYR A 63 2.58 -5.33 35.58
CA TYR A 63 2.84 -4.52 36.75
C TYR A 63 2.39 -3.06 36.53
N GLU A 64 2.29 -2.30 37.62
CA GLU A 64 2.33 -0.84 37.58
C GLU A 64 3.64 -0.35 36.94
N LEU A 65 3.62 0.84 36.32
CA LEU A 65 4.84 1.45 35.76
C LEU A 65 5.84 1.73 36.88
N THR A 66 7.09 1.29 36.73
CA THR A 66 8.11 1.42 37.78
C THR A 66 8.85 2.75 37.73
N GLU A 67 9.46 3.15 38.85
CA GLU A 67 10.32 4.34 38.91
C GLU A 67 11.50 4.23 37.95
N ALA A 68 12.12 3.04 37.78
CA ALA A 68 13.21 2.88 36.81
C ALA A 68 12.76 3.06 35.36
N GLN A 69 11.56 2.58 35.01
CA GLN A 69 10.98 2.79 33.68
C GLN A 69 10.71 4.28 33.44
N TRP A 70 10.07 4.95 34.40
CA TRP A 70 9.81 6.40 34.33
C TRP A 70 11.09 7.23 34.23
N ASP A 71 12.05 7.01 35.13
CA ASP A 71 13.30 7.77 35.22
C ASP A 71 14.12 7.68 33.93
N THR A 72 14.05 6.54 33.23
CA THR A 72 14.75 6.33 31.95
C THR A 72 14.28 7.33 30.89
N VAL A 73 12.96 7.51 30.75
CA VAL A 73 12.38 8.42 29.76
C VAL A 73 12.41 9.87 30.27
N GLN A 74 12.18 10.09 31.56
CA GLN A 74 12.26 11.42 32.15
C GLN A 74 13.63 12.07 31.91
N ALA A 75 14.72 11.29 31.98
CA ALA A 75 16.08 11.79 31.78
C ALA A 75 16.33 12.40 30.38
N ILE A 76 15.57 11.97 29.36
CA ILE A 76 15.67 12.49 27.99
C ILE A 76 14.57 13.50 27.64
N SER A 77 13.57 13.67 28.52
CA SER A 77 12.38 14.49 28.24
C SER A 77 12.63 15.99 28.11
N GLY A 78 13.85 16.48 28.39
CA GLY A 78 14.13 17.92 28.37
C GLY A 78 13.38 18.74 29.45
N GLY A 79 12.75 18.06 30.42
CA GLY A 79 11.95 18.67 31.48
C GLY A 79 10.44 18.64 31.22
N GLU A 80 10.00 18.00 30.14
CA GLU A 80 8.58 17.79 29.83
C GLU A 80 7.91 16.81 30.82
N LEU A 81 8.65 15.83 31.34
CA LEU A 81 8.15 14.91 32.38
C LEU A 81 8.65 15.34 33.77
N GLY A 82 7.74 15.37 34.74
CA GLY A 82 8.06 15.57 36.15
C GLY A 82 8.89 14.44 36.76
N ALA A 83 9.54 14.74 37.89
CA ALA A 83 10.49 13.83 38.53
C ALA A 83 9.87 12.57 39.18
N GLY A 84 8.55 12.51 39.36
CA GLY A 84 7.88 11.40 40.05
C GLY A 84 8.31 11.24 41.52
N THR A 85 8.16 10.02 42.05
CA THR A 85 8.67 9.61 43.37
C THR A 85 10.08 9.00 43.30
N SER A 86 10.67 8.70 44.47
CA SER A 86 12.01 8.10 44.59
C SER A 86 12.07 7.03 45.70
N ASN A 87 11.19 6.04 45.61
CA ASN A 87 11.02 4.93 46.54
C ASN A 87 11.92 3.71 46.19
N GLY A 88 12.43 3.61 44.96
CA GLY A 88 13.33 2.56 44.49
C GLY A 88 13.00 2.08 43.07
N ALA A 89 13.99 1.54 42.37
CA ALA A 89 13.89 1.17 40.95
C ALA A 89 12.68 0.28 40.59
N ASP A 90 12.35 -0.69 41.44
CA ASP A 90 11.24 -1.63 41.24
C ASP A 90 9.94 -1.20 41.94
N ALA A 91 9.93 -0.04 42.61
CA ALA A 91 8.72 0.53 43.18
C ALA A 91 7.86 1.13 42.05
N PRO A 92 6.53 1.10 42.15
CA PRO A 92 5.68 1.79 41.18
C PRO A 92 5.88 3.31 41.29
N VAL A 93 5.94 3.98 40.15
CA VAL A 93 6.07 5.44 40.11
C VAL A 93 4.77 6.12 40.54
N ALA A 94 4.88 7.15 41.39
CA ALA A 94 3.78 8.00 41.81
C ALA A 94 4.13 9.48 41.67
N SER A 95 3.25 10.37 42.13
CA SER A 95 3.45 11.83 42.02
C SER A 95 3.65 12.33 40.59
N ILE A 96 3.01 11.63 39.65
CA ILE A 96 2.92 11.98 38.22
C ILE A 96 1.47 12.36 37.90
N THR A 97 1.30 13.21 36.90
CA THR A 97 0.00 13.67 36.40
C THR A 97 -0.45 12.84 35.21
N TRP A 98 -1.75 12.88 34.91
CA TRP A 98 -2.31 12.17 33.76
C TRP A 98 -1.73 12.66 32.43
N ASN A 99 -1.48 13.98 32.32
CA ASN A 99 -0.87 14.56 31.12
C ASN A 99 0.58 14.06 30.93
N GLU A 100 1.38 13.99 31.98
CA GLU A 100 2.75 13.45 31.90
C GLU A 100 2.73 11.96 31.52
N ILE A 101 1.77 11.19 32.03
CA ILE A 101 1.62 9.78 31.62
C ILE A 101 1.26 9.68 30.14
N ALA A 102 0.36 10.53 29.63
CA ALA A 102 0.01 10.56 28.20
C ALA A 102 1.23 10.90 27.31
N MET A 103 2.07 11.84 27.74
CA MET A 103 3.35 12.14 27.06
C MET A 103 4.31 10.96 27.07
N TYR A 104 4.41 10.25 28.20
CA TYR A 104 5.19 9.02 28.30
C TYR A 104 4.68 7.94 27.33
N CYS A 105 3.37 7.75 27.23
CA CYS A 105 2.72 6.85 26.28
C CYS A 105 2.99 7.22 24.81
N ASN A 106 2.93 8.51 24.47
CA ASN A 106 3.32 8.99 23.13
C ASN A 106 4.78 8.66 22.82
N TRP A 107 5.69 8.93 23.76
CA TRP A 107 7.11 8.61 23.59
C TRP A 107 7.34 7.12 23.39
N LEU A 108 6.68 6.24 24.16
CA LEU A 108 6.77 4.79 23.92
C LEU A 108 6.31 4.42 22.50
N THR A 109 5.29 5.13 21.98
CA THR A 109 4.68 4.85 20.68
C THR A 109 5.54 5.33 19.51
N THR A 110 6.07 6.55 19.54
CA THR A 110 6.71 7.19 18.37
C THR A 110 8.12 7.72 18.62
N GLY A 111 8.59 7.71 19.87
CA GLY A 111 9.81 8.40 20.29
C GLY A 111 9.62 9.92 20.52
N ASP A 112 8.43 10.46 20.22
CA ASP A 112 8.08 11.86 20.39
C ASP A 112 7.01 12.04 21.49
N PHE A 113 7.17 13.05 22.34
CA PHE A 113 6.27 13.28 23.49
C PHE A 113 4.91 13.85 23.10
N GLU A 114 4.78 14.51 21.94
CA GLU A 114 3.56 15.18 21.48
C GLU A 114 2.83 14.40 20.38
N SER A 115 3.48 13.41 19.76
CA SER A 115 2.95 12.59 18.68
C SER A 115 2.66 11.15 19.13
N GLY A 116 1.41 10.71 18.98
CA GLY A 116 0.98 9.35 19.31
C GLY A 116 -0.53 9.27 19.48
N ALA A 117 -1.00 8.45 20.42
CA ALA A 117 -2.42 8.33 20.74
C ALA A 117 -3.01 9.62 21.36
N TYR A 118 -2.17 10.51 21.90
CA TYR A 118 -2.59 11.74 22.54
C TYR A 118 -2.10 12.95 21.73
N THR A 119 -3.01 13.86 21.36
CA THR A 119 -2.61 15.16 20.80
C THR A 119 -2.31 16.09 21.96
N ILE A 120 -1.09 16.61 22.00
CA ILE A 120 -0.59 17.40 23.12
C ILE A 120 -0.23 18.81 22.64
N HIS A 121 -0.57 19.81 23.44
CA HIS A 121 -0.19 21.19 23.19
C HIS A 121 0.22 21.85 24.50
N ASN A 122 1.48 22.31 24.58
CA ASN A 122 2.08 22.90 25.79
C ASN A 122 1.96 21.99 27.03
N GLY A 123 2.21 20.68 26.88
CA GLY A 123 2.16 19.71 27.99
C GLY A 123 0.74 19.35 28.47
N GLU A 124 -0.31 19.79 27.76
CA GLU A 124 -1.69 19.41 28.05
C GLU A 124 -2.28 18.58 26.89
N VAL A 125 -2.98 17.51 27.23
CA VAL A 125 -3.70 16.71 26.23
C VAL A 125 -4.94 17.47 25.77
N VAL A 126 -5.02 17.76 24.47
CA VAL A 126 -6.14 18.51 23.86
C VAL A 126 -7.08 17.61 23.06
N ALA A 127 -6.62 16.43 22.65
CA ALA A 127 -7.43 15.40 22.03
C ALA A 127 -6.84 14.01 22.31
N VAL A 128 -7.70 12.99 22.34
CA VAL A 128 -7.31 11.58 22.41
C VAL A 128 -7.73 10.94 21.10
N MET A 129 -6.77 10.35 20.40
CA MET A 129 -7.03 9.58 19.19
C MET A 129 -7.68 8.25 19.57
N ASP A 130 -8.63 7.83 18.74
CA ASP A 130 -9.19 6.49 18.86
C ASP A 130 -8.09 5.41 18.82
N ARG A 131 -8.24 4.35 19.64
CA ARG A 131 -7.23 3.29 19.78
C ARG A 131 -6.87 2.62 18.47
N ALA A 132 -7.87 2.30 17.66
CA ALA A 132 -7.67 1.61 16.41
C ALA A 132 -7.09 2.56 15.36
N LYS A 133 -7.51 3.83 15.35
CA LYS A 133 -6.86 4.86 14.50
C LYS A 133 -5.39 5.07 14.87
N ALA A 134 -5.09 5.11 16.16
CA ALA A 134 -3.72 5.26 16.64
C ALA A 134 -2.89 4.02 16.28
N ALA A 135 -3.41 2.82 16.49
CA ALA A 135 -2.72 1.59 16.12
C ALA A 135 -2.55 1.43 14.59
N LEU A 136 -3.49 1.91 13.79
CA LEU A 136 -3.35 1.94 12.33
C LEU A 136 -2.27 2.93 11.89
N ALA A 137 -2.18 4.09 12.55
CA ALA A 137 -1.23 5.13 12.23
C ALA A 137 0.21 4.80 12.68
N PHE A 138 0.38 4.09 13.80
CA PHE A 138 1.67 3.92 14.47
C PHE A 138 2.07 2.46 14.75
N GLY A 139 1.22 1.48 14.41
CA GLY A 139 1.44 0.07 14.72
C GLY A 139 1.01 -0.29 16.14
N THR A 140 1.93 -0.73 16.99
CA THR A 140 1.64 -0.93 18.42
C THR A 140 1.60 0.43 19.11
N VAL A 141 0.46 0.77 19.73
CA VAL A 141 0.33 1.99 20.54
C VAL A 141 0.30 1.66 22.01
N TYR A 142 1.04 2.45 22.78
CA TYR A 142 1.07 2.37 24.23
C TYR A 142 0.21 3.48 24.82
N VAL A 143 -0.67 3.13 25.74
CA VAL A 143 -1.76 4.00 26.17
C VAL A 143 -2.12 3.76 27.64
N ILE A 144 -2.81 4.71 28.26
CA ILE A 144 -3.42 4.54 29.58
C ILE A 144 -4.69 3.71 29.40
N PRO A 145 -4.89 2.56 30.06
CA PRO A 145 -6.08 1.73 29.85
C PRO A 145 -7.37 2.53 30.12
N THR A 146 -8.39 2.29 29.32
CA THR A 146 -9.76 2.72 29.63
C THR A 146 -10.25 2.04 30.90
N GLU A 147 -11.31 2.58 31.48
CA GLU A 147 -11.96 1.99 32.65
C GLU A 147 -12.46 0.56 32.37
N ASP A 148 -13.02 0.31 31.18
CA ASP A 148 -13.48 -1.02 30.79
C ASP A 148 -12.32 -2.01 30.59
N GLU A 149 -11.22 -1.58 29.96
CA GLU A 149 -10.00 -2.37 29.86
C GLU A 149 -9.46 -2.72 31.24
N TRP A 150 -9.19 -1.72 32.07
CA TRP A 150 -8.67 -1.93 33.42
C TRP A 150 -9.56 -2.88 34.24
N TYR A 151 -10.89 -2.67 34.20
CA TYR A 151 -11.85 -3.49 34.95
C TYR A 151 -11.93 -4.92 34.45
N LYS A 152 -11.89 -5.13 33.12
CA LYS A 152 -11.83 -6.47 32.52
C LYS A 152 -10.54 -7.19 32.93
N ALA A 153 -9.40 -6.52 32.84
CA ALA A 153 -8.10 -7.08 33.24
C ALA A 153 -8.11 -7.53 34.71
N ALA A 154 -8.70 -6.75 35.61
CA ALA A 154 -8.79 -7.12 37.02
C ALA A 154 -9.76 -8.29 37.26
N TYR A 155 -11.01 -8.17 36.80
CA TYR A 155 -12.11 -8.94 37.37
C TYR A 155 -12.73 -9.95 36.40
N TYR A 156 -12.49 -9.87 35.09
CA TYR A 156 -13.12 -10.78 34.14
C TYR A 156 -12.36 -12.10 34.04
N SER A 157 -13.06 -13.21 34.29
CA SER A 157 -12.53 -14.56 34.07
C SER A 157 -12.63 -14.94 32.59
N VAL A 158 -11.52 -14.83 31.85
CA VAL A 158 -11.44 -15.19 30.42
C VAL A 158 -11.85 -16.65 30.17
N SER A 159 -11.62 -17.54 31.15
CA SER A 159 -11.97 -18.97 31.01
C SER A 159 -13.43 -19.30 31.25
N ASN A 160 -14.15 -18.51 32.05
CA ASN A 160 -15.53 -18.83 32.46
C ASN A 160 -16.57 -17.78 32.02
N GLY A 161 -16.13 -16.64 31.46
CA GLY A 161 -17.00 -15.59 30.94
C GLY A 161 -17.77 -14.82 32.01
N VAL A 162 -17.23 -14.71 33.23
CA VAL A 162 -17.89 -14.07 34.38
C VAL A 162 -16.94 -13.17 35.15
N PHE A 163 -17.48 -12.12 35.79
CA PHE A 163 -16.70 -11.21 36.64
C PHE A 163 -16.63 -11.72 38.09
N SER A 164 -15.45 -11.59 38.71
CA SER A 164 -15.19 -11.81 40.13
C SER A 164 -15.28 -10.51 40.93
N GLY A 165 -15.41 -10.62 42.25
CA GLY A 165 -15.41 -9.46 43.15
C GLY A 165 -14.03 -8.82 43.33
N TYR A 166 -12.97 -9.61 43.19
CA TYR A 166 -11.58 -9.21 43.42
C TYR A 166 -10.64 -9.77 42.34
N ALA A 167 -9.46 -9.17 42.18
CA ALA A 167 -8.51 -9.46 41.08
C ALA A 167 -7.91 -10.88 41.16
N ASN A 168 -7.88 -11.44 42.37
CA ASN A 168 -7.55 -12.85 42.61
C ASN A 168 -8.53 -13.88 41.99
N GLY A 169 -9.59 -13.44 41.30
CA GLY A 169 -10.59 -14.30 40.66
C GLY A 169 -11.64 -14.88 41.61
N LEU A 170 -11.67 -14.42 42.86
CA LEU A 170 -12.61 -14.85 43.89
C LEU A 170 -13.57 -13.72 44.26
N ASN A 171 -14.64 -14.07 44.97
CA ASN A 171 -15.56 -13.12 45.60
C ASN A 171 -15.19 -12.87 47.07
N VAL A 172 -13.91 -13.09 47.42
CA VAL A 172 -13.35 -12.89 48.76
C VAL A 172 -11.99 -12.22 48.61
N GLN A 173 -11.82 -11.07 49.28
CA GLN A 173 -10.56 -10.32 49.34
C GLN A 173 -9.39 -11.21 49.78
N ALA A 174 -8.24 -11.06 49.13
CA ALA A 174 -6.99 -11.71 49.56
C ALA A 174 -6.50 -11.19 50.94
N SER A 175 -5.51 -11.84 51.55
CA SER A 175 -4.86 -11.25 52.74
C SER A 175 -4.05 -10.01 52.35
N GLY A 176 -3.58 -9.23 53.34
CA GLY A 176 -2.67 -8.11 53.12
C GLY A 176 -1.19 -8.48 53.24
N ASP A 177 -0.86 -9.76 53.06
CA ASP A 177 0.50 -10.28 53.21
C ASP A 177 1.19 -10.40 51.83
N LYS A 178 2.49 -10.06 51.76
CA LYS A 178 3.30 -10.29 50.55
C LYS A 178 3.22 -11.76 50.09
N VAL A 179 3.38 -12.00 48.79
CA VAL A 179 3.36 -13.29 48.09
C VAL A 179 1.97 -13.95 48.01
N THR A 180 1.14 -13.82 49.04
CA THR A 180 -0.17 -14.51 49.11
C THR A 180 -1.37 -13.57 49.06
N GLY A 181 -1.13 -12.27 49.04
CA GLY A 181 -2.12 -11.23 49.26
C GLY A 181 -1.93 -10.01 48.36
N GLU A 182 -2.77 -9.00 48.57
CA GLU A 182 -2.83 -7.74 47.81
C GLU A 182 -2.53 -6.57 48.75
N ASN A 183 -1.82 -5.52 48.28
CA ASN A 183 -1.33 -4.44 49.14
C ASN A 183 -2.39 -3.34 49.43
N HIS A 184 -3.46 -3.68 50.16
CA HIS A 184 -4.58 -2.77 50.42
C HIS A 184 -4.67 -2.24 51.86
N LEU A 185 -3.89 -2.79 52.80
CA LEU A 185 -4.01 -2.46 54.23
C LEU A 185 -3.27 -1.17 54.60
N LYS A 186 -3.87 -0.35 55.46
CA LYS A 186 -3.14 0.73 56.14
C LYS A 186 -2.21 0.19 57.22
N GLU A 187 -1.14 0.93 57.55
CA GLU A 187 -0.18 0.53 58.61
C GLU A 187 -0.87 0.18 59.94
N SER A 188 -1.90 0.95 60.31
CA SER A 188 -2.69 0.69 61.54
C SER A 188 -3.50 -0.62 61.53
N GLU A 189 -3.64 -1.25 60.37
CA GLU A 189 -4.28 -2.56 60.16
C GLU A 189 -3.26 -3.68 59.90
N GLY A 190 -1.96 -3.38 60.04
CA GLY A 190 -0.86 -4.32 59.77
C GLY A 190 -0.26 -4.22 58.38
N GLY A 191 -0.62 -3.19 57.59
CA GLY A 191 -0.03 -2.93 56.28
C GLY A 191 1.49 -2.67 56.34
N LEU A 192 2.18 -3.02 55.26
CA LEU A 192 3.65 -3.02 55.19
C LEU A 192 4.23 -1.83 54.38
N GLY A 193 3.39 -0.85 54.03
CA GLY A 193 3.77 0.28 53.17
C GLY A 193 3.71 -0.08 51.68
N LEU A 194 4.32 0.76 50.83
CA LEU A 194 4.44 0.53 49.39
C LEU A 194 5.30 -0.72 49.12
N TRP A 195 4.86 -1.56 48.18
CA TRP A 195 5.59 -2.76 47.75
C TRP A 195 6.29 -2.49 46.41
N ASN A 196 7.41 -3.19 46.19
CA ASN A 196 7.92 -3.30 44.83
C ASN A 196 6.90 -4.09 44.00
N VAL A 197 6.79 -3.77 42.71
CA VAL A 197 5.84 -4.45 41.83
C VAL A 197 6.09 -5.95 41.81
N GLY A 198 5.02 -6.74 41.80
CA GLY A 198 5.11 -8.21 41.77
C GLY A 198 5.45 -8.90 43.09
N GLU A 199 5.57 -8.15 44.21
CA GLU A 199 5.72 -8.77 45.54
C GLU A 199 4.40 -9.36 46.09
N GLY A 200 3.27 -9.04 45.47
CA GLY A 200 1.94 -9.56 45.82
C GLY A 200 1.59 -10.94 45.24
N LEU A 201 0.31 -11.27 45.31
CA LEU A 201 -0.29 -12.43 44.65
C LEU A 201 -0.34 -12.23 43.12
N LEU A 202 -0.02 -13.27 42.35
CA LEU A 202 -0.32 -13.30 40.91
C LEU A 202 -1.84 -13.45 40.71
N GLU A 203 -2.45 -12.52 39.99
CA GLU A 203 -3.90 -12.42 39.80
C GLU A 203 -4.39 -13.29 38.64
N GLN A 204 -5.71 -13.42 38.49
CA GLN A 204 -6.32 -14.42 37.60
C GLN A 204 -5.95 -14.26 36.12
N ASN A 205 -5.64 -13.05 35.69
CA ASN A 205 -5.28 -12.72 34.31
C ASN A 205 -3.78 -12.47 34.14
N GLY A 206 -2.97 -12.92 35.11
CA GLY A 206 -1.51 -12.83 35.04
C GLY A 206 -0.91 -11.48 35.45
N THR A 207 -1.75 -10.55 35.92
CA THR A 207 -1.34 -9.25 36.48
C THR A 207 -0.92 -9.36 37.94
N TYR A 208 -0.30 -8.29 38.44
CA TYR A 208 -0.07 -8.04 39.85
C TYR A 208 -0.59 -6.66 40.24
N ASP A 209 -0.89 -6.52 41.53
CA ASP A 209 -1.14 -5.25 42.21
C ASP A 209 -2.41 -4.51 41.71
N MET A 210 -3.30 -5.14 40.94
CA MET A 210 -4.59 -4.55 40.55
C MET A 210 -5.55 -4.39 41.74
N GLY A 211 -5.32 -5.12 42.83
CA GLY A 211 -6.06 -5.03 44.09
C GLY A 211 -5.35 -4.22 45.19
N GLY A 212 -4.40 -3.36 44.88
CA GLY A 212 -3.71 -2.57 45.91
C GLY A 212 -2.49 -1.82 45.40
N ASN A 213 -1.58 -1.49 46.31
CA ASN A 213 -0.36 -0.73 46.04
C ASN A 213 -0.68 0.73 45.66
N LEU A 214 -0.69 1.15 44.41
CA LEU A 214 -1.18 2.49 44.02
C LEU A 214 -2.57 2.41 43.40
N ALA A 215 -3.37 3.45 43.59
CA ALA A 215 -4.56 3.62 42.78
C ALA A 215 -4.15 4.07 41.37
N GLU A 216 -4.79 3.57 40.33
CA GLU A 216 -4.28 3.73 38.97
C GLU A 216 -5.17 4.65 38.14
N PHE A 217 -4.55 5.63 37.47
CA PHE A 217 -5.24 6.45 36.49
C PHE A 217 -5.74 5.61 35.32
N THR A 218 -6.97 5.87 34.89
CA THR A 218 -7.50 5.37 33.61
C THR A 218 -7.63 6.52 32.60
N GLU A 219 -7.78 6.19 31.33
CA GLU A 219 -8.06 7.19 30.29
C GLU A 219 -9.48 7.74 30.36
N SER A 220 -10.42 6.96 30.91
CA SER A 220 -11.84 7.32 30.98
C SER A 220 -12.09 8.49 31.94
N GLY A 221 -13.08 9.32 31.61
CA GLY A 221 -13.49 10.47 32.41
C GLY A 221 -14.00 11.63 31.54
N GLY A 222 -14.51 12.69 32.16
CA GLY A 222 -14.88 13.92 31.45
C GLY A 222 -13.67 14.85 31.27
N TRP A 223 -13.61 15.66 30.21
CA TRP A 223 -12.50 16.61 30.01
C TRP A 223 -12.16 17.44 31.27
N GLY A 224 -10.89 17.44 31.66
CA GLY A 224 -10.39 18.03 32.90
C GLY A 224 -10.47 17.12 34.13
N ALA A 225 -11.00 15.92 34.01
CA ALA A 225 -11.11 14.92 35.06
C ALA A 225 -10.92 13.48 34.55
N ARG A 226 -10.25 12.63 35.32
CA ARG A 226 -9.96 11.25 34.96
C ARG A 226 -10.34 10.32 36.09
N ILE A 227 -10.94 9.21 35.71
CA ILE A 227 -11.31 8.15 36.64
C ILE A 227 -10.01 7.51 37.14
N VAL A 228 -10.02 7.15 38.42
CA VAL A 228 -8.97 6.34 39.02
C VAL A 228 -9.62 5.07 39.50
N ARG A 229 -8.97 3.94 39.24
CA ARG A 229 -9.42 2.64 39.71
C ARG A 229 -8.57 2.09 40.85
N ASP A 230 -9.26 1.25 41.60
CA ASP A 230 -8.82 0.55 42.80
C ASP A 230 -8.35 1.41 43.98
N SER A 231 -7.69 0.77 44.95
CA SER A 231 -7.36 1.35 46.25
C SER A 231 -5.86 1.36 46.49
N TYR A 232 -5.31 2.53 46.84
CA TYR A 232 -3.91 2.61 47.23
C TYR A 232 -3.68 2.10 48.65
N PHE A 233 -2.43 1.70 48.94
CA PHE A 233 -1.99 1.25 50.25
C PHE A 233 -2.26 2.36 51.30
N GLY A 234 -3.17 2.12 52.23
CA GLY A 234 -3.53 3.11 53.25
C GLY A 234 -4.95 3.68 53.15
N TRP A 235 -5.68 3.40 52.07
CA TRP A 235 -7.08 3.81 51.97
C TRP A 235 -7.99 2.99 52.91
N SER A 236 -9.09 3.58 53.37
CA SER A 236 -10.05 2.90 54.26
C SER A 236 -11.05 2.01 53.52
N THR A 237 -11.16 2.18 52.20
CA THR A 237 -12.02 1.40 51.33
C THR A 237 -11.24 0.20 50.82
N LYS A 238 -11.89 -0.96 50.76
CA LYS A 238 -11.28 -2.16 50.20
C LYS A 238 -11.31 -2.11 48.67
N PRO A 239 -10.26 -2.63 48.01
CA PRO A 239 -10.24 -2.79 46.56
C PRO A 239 -11.35 -3.75 46.12
N GLY A 240 -11.90 -3.61 44.91
CA GLY A 240 -12.87 -4.58 44.40
C GLY A 240 -14.06 -4.02 43.62
N ALA A 241 -14.65 -4.89 42.80
CA ALA A 241 -15.70 -4.61 41.82
C ALA A 241 -16.97 -3.95 42.38
N VAL A 242 -17.33 -4.29 43.62
CA VAL A 242 -18.56 -3.81 44.30
C VAL A 242 -18.26 -2.86 45.46
N GLU A 243 -17.04 -2.91 46.00
CA GLU A 243 -16.64 -2.10 47.17
C GLU A 243 -16.09 -0.72 46.77
N ASN A 244 -15.65 -0.55 45.52
CA ASN A 244 -15.12 0.70 44.96
C ASN A 244 -15.97 1.20 43.77
N THR A 245 -17.24 1.51 44.03
CA THR A 245 -18.21 1.98 43.02
C THR A 245 -18.36 3.50 42.93
N ASP A 246 -17.74 4.26 43.84
CA ASP A 246 -17.81 5.71 43.83
C ASP A 246 -16.75 6.27 42.86
N LEU A 247 -17.20 6.99 41.82
CA LEU A 247 -16.32 7.69 40.87
C LEU A 247 -15.33 8.59 41.62
N ASN A 248 -14.06 8.19 41.67
CA ASN A 248 -13.01 8.91 42.37
C ASN A 248 -12.21 9.81 41.42
N ASP A 249 -12.92 10.65 40.66
CA ASP A 249 -12.33 11.49 39.62
C ASP A 249 -11.22 12.40 40.17
N LYS A 250 -10.15 12.54 39.38
CA LYS A 250 -9.03 13.45 39.66
C LYS A 250 -8.80 14.37 38.48
N ALA A 251 -8.37 15.60 38.76
CA ALA A 251 -7.98 16.51 37.68
C ALA A 251 -6.80 15.90 36.90
N GLU A 252 -6.71 16.17 35.59
CA GLU A 252 -5.59 15.68 34.75
C GLU A 252 -4.23 16.16 35.27
N SER A 253 -4.19 17.31 35.96
CA SER A 253 -3.00 17.89 36.62
C SER A 253 -2.79 17.43 38.07
N TYR A 254 -3.61 16.50 38.58
CA TYR A 254 -3.49 16.01 39.93
C TYR A 254 -2.31 15.02 40.05
N ALA A 255 -1.39 15.30 40.97
CA ALA A 255 -0.29 14.42 41.32
C ALA A 255 -0.27 14.14 42.83
N SER A 256 -0.03 12.90 43.21
CA SER A 256 0.03 12.46 44.61
C SER A 256 0.79 11.14 44.73
N THR A 257 1.36 10.88 45.91
CA THR A 257 2.11 9.64 46.21
C THR A 257 1.22 8.39 46.33
N SER A 258 -0.10 8.57 46.21
CA SER A 258 -1.09 7.49 46.29
C SER A 258 -1.56 7.01 44.92
N TYR A 259 -1.13 7.66 43.83
CA TYR A 259 -1.66 7.43 42.49
C TYR A 259 -0.50 7.18 41.52
N GLY A 260 -0.61 6.09 40.79
CA GLY A 260 0.31 5.68 39.73
C GLY A 260 -0.46 5.32 38.47
N VAL A 261 0.11 4.45 37.65
CA VAL A 261 -0.52 3.99 36.42
C VAL A 261 0.02 2.64 36.00
N ARG A 262 -0.77 1.90 35.23
CA ARG A 262 -0.28 0.85 34.34
C ARG A 262 -0.63 1.18 32.90
N LEU A 263 0.12 0.64 31.97
CA LEU A 263 -0.06 0.92 30.56
C LEU A 263 -0.74 -0.26 29.86
N ALA A 264 -1.54 0.03 28.85
CA ALA A 264 -2.00 -0.95 27.88
C ALA A 264 -1.17 -0.81 26.59
N ALA A 265 -0.98 -1.93 25.90
CA ALA A 265 -0.50 -1.97 24.54
C ALA A 265 -1.63 -2.47 23.64
N VAL A 266 -1.99 -1.66 22.66
CA VAL A 266 -2.97 -2.01 21.65
C VAL A 266 -2.21 -2.19 20.35
N THR A 267 -2.21 -3.43 19.86
CA THR A 267 -1.62 -3.79 18.58
C THR A 267 -2.76 -4.26 17.68
N ILE A 268 -2.86 -3.66 16.51
CA ILE A 268 -3.61 -4.28 15.41
C ILE A 268 -2.66 -5.33 14.82
N ALA A 269 -3.08 -6.59 14.70
CA ALA A 269 -2.40 -7.47 13.74
C ALA A 269 -2.60 -6.82 12.37
N PRO A 270 -1.56 -6.20 11.78
CA PRO A 270 -1.73 -5.43 10.57
C PRO A 270 -2.36 -6.33 9.51
N LEU A 271 -3.22 -5.76 8.68
CA LEU A 271 -3.59 -6.44 7.45
C LEU A 271 -2.27 -6.65 6.68
N GLU A 272 -1.83 -7.91 6.59
CA GLU A 272 -0.72 -8.28 5.75
C GLU A 272 -1.22 -8.34 4.32
N PHE A 273 -0.53 -7.67 3.42
CA PHE A 273 -0.82 -7.71 2.00
C PHE A 273 0.37 -8.30 1.23
N VAL A 274 0.08 -8.82 0.04
CA VAL A 274 1.05 -9.16 -0.97
C VAL A 274 0.81 -8.31 -2.20
N GLU A 275 1.88 -7.84 -2.83
CA GLU A 275 1.81 -7.08 -4.07
C GLU A 275 1.50 -8.01 -5.24
N ILE A 276 0.53 -7.62 -6.06
CA ILE A 276 0.18 -8.28 -7.32
C ILE A 276 0.56 -7.34 -8.47
N GLY A 277 1.69 -7.68 -9.11
CA GLY A 277 2.29 -6.91 -10.20
C GLY A 277 1.79 -7.30 -11.59
N ASP A 278 2.64 -7.06 -12.59
CA ASP A 278 2.36 -7.21 -14.03
C ASP A 278 1.12 -6.40 -14.49
N PRO A 279 1.12 -5.07 -14.27
CA PRO A 279 0.03 -4.21 -14.67
C PRO A 279 -0.22 -4.31 -16.16
N GLY A 280 -1.46 -4.64 -16.48
CA GLY A 280 -2.01 -4.73 -17.82
C GLY A 280 -2.01 -6.13 -18.42
N ASN A 281 -1.66 -7.16 -17.67
CA ASN A 281 -1.78 -8.56 -18.10
C ASN A 281 -3.08 -8.86 -18.88
N SER A 282 -2.97 -9.70 -19.91
CA SER A 282 -4.14 -10.16 -20.66
C SER A 282 -5.07 -10.97 -19.77
N ALA A 283 -6.37 -10.86 -19.99
CA ALA A 283 -7.36 -11.72 -19.35
C ALA A 283 -7.17 -13.19 -19.79
N ASP A 284 -7.60 -14.13 -18.93
CA ASP A 284 -7.65 -15.55 -19.27
C ASP A 284 -8.63 -15.81 -20.43
N GLY A 285 -8.63 -17.02 -20.99
CA GLY A 285 -9.52 -17.42 -22.09
C GLY A 285 -11.02 -17.26 -21.80
N ASN A 286 -11.41 -17.07 -20.54
CA ASN A 286 -12.77 -16.74 -20.09
C ASN A 286 -13.08 -15.23 -20.06
N GLY A 287 -12.09 -14.36 -20.29
CA GLY A 287 -12.21 -12.91 -20.28
C GLY A 287 -12.08 -12.22 -18.92
N ILE A 288 -11.53 -12.91 -17.91
CA ILE A 288 -11.34 -12.42 -16.54
C ILE A 288 -9.84 -12.36 -16.18
N GLY A 289 -9.46 -11.45 -15.29
CA GLY A 289 -8.14 -11.40 -14.66
C GLY A 289 -7.24 -10.29 -15.19
N ALA A 290 -7.71 -9.43 -16.10
CA ALA A 290 -6.93 -8.31 -16.60
C ALA A 290 -6.98 -7.14 -15.62
N VAL A 291 -5.82 -6.68 -15.13
CA VAL A 291 -5.72 -5.55 -14.19
C VAL A 291 -4.59 -4.64 -14.64
N ASP A 292 -4.85 -3.35 -14.86
CA ASP A 292 -3.97 -2.34 -15.48
C ASP A 292 -3.07 -1.57 -14.50
N TYR A 293 -3.15 -1.86 -13.21
CA TYR A 293 -2.31 -1.29 -12.17
C TYR A 293 -1.78 -2.37 -11.24
N THR A 294 -0.67 -2.07 -10.57
CA THR A 294 -0.21 -2.83 -9.42
C THR A 294 -1.13 -2.52 -8.23
N TYR A 295 -1.51 -3.56 -7.50
CA TYR A 295 -2.30 -3.44 -6.28
C TYR A 295 -1.79 -4.45 -5.27
N GLU A 296 -2.23 -4.30 -4.04
CA GLU A 296 -1.91 -5.25 -2.98
C GLU A 296 -3.19 -5.96 -2.57
N ILE A 297 -3.10 -7.24 -2.26
CA ILE A 297 -4.23 -8.04 -1.80
C ILE A 297 -3.89 -8.71 -0.48
N GLY A 298 -4.90 -8.87 0.38
CA GLY A 298 -4.74 -9.51 1.68
C GLY A 298 -4.06 -10.86 1.51
N LYS A 299 -2.95 -11.03 2.22
CA LYS A 299 -2.21 -12.30 2.28
C LYS A 299 -3.08 -13.42 2.84
N TYR A 300 -4.03 -13.05 3.70
CA TYR A 300 -4.98 -13.91 4.37
C TYR A 300 -6.41 -13.38 4.17
N GLU A 301 -7.40 -14.24 4.40
CA GLU A 301 -8.78 -13.83 4.68
C GLU A 301 -8.84 -12.87 5.88
N LEU A 302 -9.80 -11.95 5.89
CA LEU A 302 -10.08 -11.08 7.03
C LEU A 302 -10.44 -11.93 8.25
N THR A 303 -9.79 -11.69 9.38
CA THR A 303 -9.98 -12.48 10.60
C THR A 303 -11.08 -11.95 11.51
N GLU A 304 -11.65 -12.80 12.37
CA GLU A 304 -12.63 -12.37 13.38
C GLU A 304 -12.07 -11.30 14.32
N GLY A 305 -10.79 -11.37 14.70
CA GLY A 305 -10.14 -10.33 15.50
C GLY A 305 -10.08 -8.96 14.79
N GLN A 306 -9.81 -8.96 13.48
CA GLN A 306 -9.80 -7.75 12.66
C GLN A 306 -11.21 -7.18 12.43
N TRP A 307 -12.23 -8.05 12.27
CA TRP A 307 -13.62 -7.65 12.14
C TRP A 307 -14.20 -7.05 13.42
N ASP A 308 -14.08 -7.78 14.53
CA ASP A 308 -14.68 -7.43 15.83
C ASP A 308 -14.18 -6.09 16.35
N MET A 309 -12.93 -5.75 16.01
CA MET A 309 -12.34 -4.47 16.32
C MET A 309 -13.06 -3.32 15.62
N VAL A 310 -13.22 -3.36 14.30
CA VAL A 310 -13.91 -2.30 13.55
C VAL A 310 -15.39 -2.26 13.90
N ARG A 311 -16.02 -3.43 14.07
CA ARG A 311 -17.41 -3.58 14.51
C ARG A 311 -17.71 -2.80 15.78
N ALA A 312 -16.77 -2.75 16.72
CA ALA A 312 -16.90 -2.00 17.97
C ALA A 312 -17.25 -0.53 17.78
N PHE A 313 -16.79 0.07 16.68
CA PHE A 313 -16.98 1.49 16.36
C PHE A 313 -18.18 1.75 15.46
N SER A 314 -18.84 0.68 15.01
CA SER A 314 -19.89 0.76 14.01
C SER A 314 -21.24 1.22 14.56
N ASP A 315 -21.38 1.40 15.88
CA ASP A 315 -22.67 1.65 16.54
C ASP A 315 -23.76 0.64 16.14
N GLY A 316 -23.36 -0.61 15.85
CA GLY A 316 -24.24 -1.68 15.40
C GLY A 316 -24.56 -1.68 13.90
N LEU A 317 -23.83 -0.89 13.09
CA LEU A 317 -23.91 -0.97 11.62
C LEU A 317 -23.28 -2.25 11.07
N LEU A 318 -22.27 -2.80 11.74
CA LEU A 318 -21.67 -4.09 11.41
C LEU A 318 -22.23 -5.18 12.33
N GLY A 319 -22.60 -6.31 11.73
CA GLY A 319 -23.05 -7.52 12.41
C GLY A 319 -21.94 -8.20 13.18
N VAL A 320 -22.32 -9.16 14.03
CA VAL A 320 -21.39 -9.83 14.94
C VAL A 320 -20.42 -10.78 14.23
N GLY A 321 -20.68 -11.19 12.99
CA GLY A 321 -19.89 -12.19 12.29
C GLY A 321 -19.93 -13.56 12.99
N THR A 322 -18.99 -14.44 12.62
CA THR A 322 -18.78 -15.74 13.28
C THR A 322 -18.00 -15.60 14.60
N ALA A 323 -17.94 -16.68 15.40
CA ALA A 323 -17.25 -16.74 16.70
C ALA A 323 -16.39 -18.01 16.84
N ASN A 324 -15.51 -18.25 15.87
CA ASN A 324 -14.62 -19.40 15.75
C ASN A 324 -13.21 -19.15 16.34
N GLY A 325 -12.84 -17.89 16.63
CA GLY A 325 -11.58 -17.51 17.26
C GLY A 325 -10.87 -16.35 16.55
N VAL A 326 -10.05 -15.58 17.27
CA VAL A 326 -9.49 -14.30 16.81
C VAL A 326 -8.64 -14.37 15.53
N THR A 327 -8.06 -15.53 15.21
CA THR A 327 -7.23 -15.79 14.02
C THR A 327 -7.94 -16.63 12.97
N ALA A 328 -9.19 -17.02 13.21
CA ALA A 328 -10.02 -17.67 12.21
C ALA A 328 -10.55 -16.61 11.23
N PRO A 329 -10.78 -16.96 9.95
CA PRO A 329 -11.41 -16.04 9.03
C PRO A 329 -12.83 -15.73 9.51
N VAL A 330 -13.24 -14.48 9.38
CA VAL A 330 -14.60 -14.07 9.72
C VAL A 330 -15.57 -14.45 8.60
N GLY A 331 -16.68 -15.07 8.98
CA GLY A 331 -17.84 -15.27 8.12
C GLY A 331 -19.07 -14.54 8.66
N ASP A 332 -20.23 -14.82 8.09
CA ASP A 332 -21.53 -14.25 8.51
C ASP A 332 -21.58 -12.72 8.41
N MET A 333 -20.97 -12.19 7.35
CA MET A 333 -20.99 -10.78 6.97
C MET A 333 -21.63 -10.63 5.60
N SER A 334 -22.45 -9.60 5.44
CA SER A 334 -22.95 -9.17 4.14
C SER A 334 -21.93 -8.31 3.40
N TRP A 335 -22.05 -8.26 2.07
CA TRP A 335 -21.20 -7.44 1.22
C TRP A 335 -21.27 -5.94 1.58
N ASN A 336 -22.46 -5.45 1.98
CA ASN A 336 -22.63 -4.06 2.41
C ASN A 336 -21.83 -3.75 3.70
N GLU A 337 -21.78 -4.69 4.64
CA GLU A 337 -21.02 -4.52 5.87
C GLU A 337 -19.51 -4.52 5.60
N ILE A 338 -19.06 -5.37 4.69
CA ILE A 338 -17.65 -5.39 4.27
C ILE A 338 -17.27 -4.08 3.55
N ALA A 339 -18.15 -3.53 2.71
CA ALA A 339 -17.92 -2.23 2.07
C ALA A 339 -17.81 -1.08 3.09
N MET A 340 -18.64 -1.10 4.14
CA MET A 340 -18.53 -0.15 5.26
C MET A 340 -17.22 -0.34 6.04
N TYR A 341 -16.78 -1.59 6.25
CA TYR A 341 -15.47 -1.90 6.85
C TYR A 341 -14.32 -1.31 6.02
N CYS A 342 -14.35 -1.48 4.70
CA CYS A 342 -13.38 -0.92 3.76
C CYS A 342 -13.34 0.63 3.78
N ASN A 343 -14.51 1.27 3.83
CA ASN A 343 -14.61 2.72 4.02
C ASN A 343 -13.98 3.18 5.34
N TRP A 344 -14.24 2.44 6.43
CA TRP A 344 -13.65 2.73 7.73
C TRP A 344 -12.13 2.61 7.70
N LEU A 345 -11.55 1.60 7.04
CA LEU A 345 -10.10 1.52 6.85
C LEU A 345 -9.54 2.67 6.02
N THR A 346 -10.31 3.14 5.03
CA THR A 346 -9.88 4.21 4.11
C THR A 346 -9.89 5.59 4.78
N THR A 347 -10.91 5.92 5.58
CA THR A 347 -11.09 7.29 6.11
C THR A 347 -11.38 7.37 7.60
N GLY A 348 -11.54 6.24 8.28
CA GLY A 348 -12.05 6.16 9.65
C GLY A 348 -13.54 6.49 9.76
N ASN A 349 -14.30 6.42 8.67
CA ASN A 349 -15.74 6.67 8.59
C ASN A 349 -16.43 5.61 7.69
N PHE A 350 -17.44 4.92 8.23
CA PHE A 350 -18.18 3.86 7.54
C PHE A 350 -18.90 4.32 6.26
N ASP A 351 -19.29 5.60 6.17
CA ASP A 351 -20.03 6.15 5.04
C ASP A 351 -19.14 6.84 3.99
N SER A 352 -17.82 6.89 4.21
CA SER A 352 -16.90 7.64 3.35
C SER A 352 -15.70 6.81 2.91
N GLY A 353 -15.59 6.57 1.62
CA GLY A 353 -14.44 5.88 1.01
C GLY A 353 -14.73 5.59 -0.46
N ALA A 354 -14.34 4.39 -0.92
CA ALA A 354 -14.64 3.86 -2.25
C ALA A 354 -16.15 3.59 -2.44
N TYR A 355 -16.89 3.37 -1.36
CA TYR A 355 -18.32 3.05 -1.40
C TYR A 355 -19.14 4.22 -0.86
N ALA A 356 -20.19 4.62 -1.58
CA ALA A 356 -21.17 5.56 -1.03
C ALA A 356 -22.28 4.77 -0.31
N ILE A 357 -22.54 5.11 0.96
CA ILE A 357 -23.47 4.38 1.81
C ILE A 357 -24.73 5.22 2.09
N SER A 358 -25.89 4.57 2.13
CA SER A 358 -27.13 5.14 2.64
C SER A 358 -27.90 4.11 3.46
N ASN A 359 -28.12 4.42 4.74
CA ASN A 359 -28.81 3.54 5.69
C ASN A 359 -28.24 2.11 5.74
N GLY A 360 -26.91 1.97 5.74
CA GLY A 360 -26.22 0.67 5.78
C GLY A 360 -26.24 -0.11 4.46
N VAL A 361 -26.66 0.52 3.35
CA VAL A 361 -26.67 -0.08 2.01
C VAL A 361 -25.78 0.73 1.09
N VAL A 362 -24.95 0.04 0.30
CA VAL A 362 -24.13 0.67 -0.72
C VAL A 362 -25.03 1.15 -1.86
N ILE A 363 -24.96 2.44 -2.17
CA ILE A 363 -25.74 3.08 -3.24
C ILE A 363 -24.91 3.46 -4.46
N ASP A 364 -23.57 3.46 -4.32
CA ASP A 364 -22.63 3.73 -5.39
C ASP A 364 -21.26 3.11 -5.07
N VAL A 365 -20.55 2.66 -6.11
CA VAL A 365 -19.20 2.10 -6.03
C VAL A 365 -18.32 2.92 -6.95
N LYS A 366 -17.33 3.61 -6.37
CA LYS A 366 -16.39 4.43 -7.14
C LYS A 366 -15.38 3.54 -7.85
N THR A 367 -14.92 3.98 -9.01
CA THR A 367 -13.74 3.40 -9.63
C THR A 367 -12.53 3.54 -8.70
N ARG A 368 -11.53 2.68 -8.86
CA ARG A 368 -10.26 2.80 -8.11
C ARG A 368 -9.65 4.18 -8.29
N ALA A 369 -9.58 4.66 -9.53
CA ALA A 369 -9.06 5.99 -9.87
C ALA A 369 -9.79 7.11 -9.10
N GLU A 370 -11.13 7.13 -9.08
CA GLU A 370 -11.89 8.16 -8.34
C GLU A 370 -11.69 8.09 -6.83
N ALA A 371 -11.59 6.88 -6.27
CA ALA A 371 -11.40 6.69 -4.85
C ALA A 371 -9.97 7.11 -4.42
N ILE A 372 -8.95 6.67 -5.18
CA ILE A 372 -7.54 7.02 -5.00
C ILE A 372 -7.32 8.52 -5.16
N ALA A 373 -7.86 9.14 -6.21
CA ALA A 373 -7.73 10.58 -6.44
C ALA A 373 -8.23 11.42 -5.26
N LYS A 374 -9.19 10.89 -4.49
CA LYS A 374 -9.75 11.56 -3.33
C LYS A 374 -9.06 11.24 -2.01
N TYR A 375 -8.63 9.99 -1.80
CA TYR A 375 -8.17 9.51 -0.48
C TYR A 375 -6.71 9.03 -0.45
N GLY A 376 -6.03 8.97 -1.60
CA GLY A 376 -4.66 8.48 -1.73
C GLY A 376 -4.60 6.96 -1.75
N THR A 377 -4.65 6.34 -0.58
CA THR A 377 -4.73 4.88 -0.42
C THR A 377 -6.16 4.49 -0.08
N VAL A 378 -6.68 3.46 -0.75
CA VAL A 378 -8.02 2.95 -0.51
C VAL A 378 -7.99 1.47 -0.20
N TYR A 379 -8.80 1.07 0.76
CA TYR A 379 -9.08 -0.33 1.06
C TYR A 379 -10.43 -0.68 0.45
N VAL A 380 -10.49 -1.80 -0.24
CA VAL A 380 -11.61 -2.19 -1.09
C VAL A 380 -11.79 -3.71 -1.07
N ILE A 381 -12.99 -4.17 -1.39
CA ILE A 381 -13.22 -5.56 -1.76
C ILE A 381 -12.60 -5.72 -3.16
N PRO A 382 -11.74 -6.72 -3.41
CA PRO A 382 -11.15 -6.90 -4.74
C PRO A 382 -12.25 -7.14 -5.76
N THR A 383 -12.11 -6.53 -6.94
CA THR A 383 -12.88 -6.86 -8.13
C THR A 383 -12.63 -8.31 -8.52
N GLU A 384 -13.49 -8.82 -9.40
CA GLU A 384 -13.34 -10.13 -9.98
C GLU A 384 -11.98 -10.29 -10.67
N ASP A 385 -11.54 -9.29 -11.44
CA ASP A 385 -10.25 -9.34 -12.11
C ASP A 385 -9.07 -9.29 -11.12
N GLU A 386 -9.14 -8.42 -10.10
CA GLU A 386 -8.13 -8.35 -9.02
C GLU A 386 -8.05 -9.67 -8.22
N TRP A 387 -9.18 -10.27 -7.84
CA TRP A 387 -9.16 -11.53 -7.09
C TRP A 387 -8.63 -12.68 -7.96
N TYR A 388 -9.11 -12.77 -9.19
CA TYR A 388 -8.78 -13.84 -10.12
C TYR A 388 -7.30 -13.83 -10.54
N LYS A 389 -6.74 -12.64 -10.79
CA LYS A 389 -5.31 -12.47 -11.06
C LYS A 389 -4.48 -12.90 -9.86
N ALA A 390 -4.82 -12.43 -8.67
CA ALA A 390 -4.12 -12.81 -7.45
C ALA A 390 -4.12 -14.33 -7.21
N ALA A 391 -5.23 -15.00 -7.50
CA ALA A 391 -5.37 -16.45 -7.32
C ALA A 391 -4.59 -17.26 -8.37
N TYR A 392 -4.78 -16.97 -9.66
CA TYR A 392 -4.43 -17.91 -10.74
C TYR A 392 -3.37 -17.40 -11.71
N TYR A 393 -3.09 -16.10 -11.76
CA TYR A 393 -2.13 -15.54 -12.69
C TYR A 393 -0.69 -15.74 -12.20
N SER A 394 0.16 -16.31 -13.04
CA SER A 394 1.60 -16.31 -12.80
C SER A 394 2.25 -15.20 -13.61
N THR A 395 2.87 -14.25 -12.93
CA THR A 395 3.71 -13.20 -13.54
C THR A 395 4.91 -13.79 -14.28
N ASN A 396 5.39 -14.97 -13.86
CA ASN A 396 6.54 -15.64 -14.48
C ASN A 396 6.22 -16.24 -15.86
N THR A 397 5.03 -16.82 -16.03
CA THR A 397 4.63 -17.46 -17.29
C THR A 397 3.65 -16.62 -18.11
N ALA A 398 3.24 -15.47 -17.59
CA ALA A 398 2.19 -14.61 -18.13
C ALA A 398 0.93 -15.41 -18.52
N SER A 399 0.52 -16.33 -17.63
CA SER A 399 -0.59 -17.25 -17.89
C SER A 399 -1.34 -17.61 -16.61
N PHE A 400 -2.57 -18.07 -16.77
CA PHE A 400 -3.41 -18.52 -15.66
C PHE A 400 -3.31 -20.04 -15.48
N SER A 401 -3.23 -20.50 -14.23
CA SER A 401 -3.35 -21.91 -13.84
C SER A 401 -4.80 -22.29 -13.53
N ASP A 402 -5.13 -23.59 -13.52
CA ASP A 402 -6.45 -24.05 -13.08
C ASP A 402 -6.66 -23.89 -11.57
N TYR A 403 -5.59 -23.98 -10.76
CA TYR A 403 -5.64 -23.92 -9.29
C TYR A 403 -4.64 -22.91 -8.71
N VAL A 404 -4.89 -22.43 -7.48
CA VAL A 404 -4.14 -21.35 -6.80
C VAL A 404 -2.70 -21.70 -6.43
N ASN A 405 -2.36 -22.99 -6.47
CA ASN A 405 -0.99 -23.47 -6.30
C ASN A 405 -0.10 -23.25 -7.54
N GLY A 406 -0.61 -22.58 -8.58
CA GLY A 406 0.12 -22.32 -9.83
C GLY A 406 0.23 -23.53 -10.75
N THR A 407 -0.61 -24.55 -10.57
CA THR A 407 -0.60 -25.76 -11.40
C THR A 407 -1.99 -26.10 -11.92
N ASP A 408 -2.03 -26.93 -12.96
CA ASP A 408 -3.29 -27.50 -13.48
C ASP A 408 -3.69 -28.80 -12.74
N VAL A 409 -3.17 -28.99 -11.52
CA VAL A 409 -3.39 -30.18 -10.71
C VAL A 409 -3.90 -29.76 -9.34
N MET A 410 -5.13 -30.18 -9.04
CA MET A 410 -5.80 -29.92 -7.76
C MET A 410 -4.91 -30.26 -6.56
N PRO A 411 -4.71 -29.34 -5.61
CA PRO A 411 -4.04 -29.60 -4.33
C PRO A 411 -4.71 -30.69 -3.51
N ASP A 412 -3.96 -31.26 -2.56
CA ASP A 412 -4.58 -32.11 -1.54
C ASP A 412 -5.41 -31.26 -0.55
N GLY A 413 -6.21 -31.92 0.28
CA GLY A 413 -7.06 -31.23 1.26
C GLY A 413 -6.51 -31.24 2.68
N LEU A 414 -5.19 -31.39 2.84
CA LEU A 414 -4.54 -31.57 4.13
C LEU A 414 -3.87 -30.27 4.59
N GLN A 415 -3.97 -30.01 5.90
CA GLN A 415 -3.38 -28.83 6.52
C GLN A 415 -1.87 -28.78 6.31
N GLY A 416 -1.36 -27.60 5.91
CA GLY A 416 0.04 -27.32 5.61
C GLY A 416 0.56 -27.83 4.26
N THR A 417 -0.19 -28.66 3.52
CA THR A 417 0.22 -29.17 2.19
C THR A 417 -0.78 -28.91 1.08
N GLY A 418 -1.98 -28.42 1.40
CA GLY A 418 -3.02 -28.13 0.43
C GLY A 418 -4.11 -27.20 0.97
N GLU A 419 -5.30 -27.27 0.38
CA GLU A 419 -6.41 -26.31 0.55
C GLU A 419 -7.47 -26.82 1.55
N ASN A 420 -8.10 -25.93 2.31
CA ASN A 420 -9.14 -26.31 3.28
C ASN A 420 -10.54 -26.47 2.64
N HIS A 421 -10.73 -27.50 1.81
CA HIS A 421 -12.02 -27.77 1.13
C HIS A 421 -12.74 -29.05 1.61
N LEU A 422 -12.04 -29.95 2.32
CA LEU A 422 -12.59 -31.26 2.71
C LEU A 422 -13.62 -31.18 3.85
N LYS A 423 -14.69 -31.97 3.74
CA LYS A 423 -15.59 -32.25 4.88
C LYS A 423 -15.00 -33.25 5.88
N GLU A 424 -15.50 -33.21 7.12
CA GLU A 424 -15.07 -34.08 8.22
C GLU A 424 -15.08 -35.57 7.89
N THR A 425 -16.07 -36.05 7.12
CA THR A 425 -16.16 -37.47 6.74
C THR A 425 -15.07 -37.94 5.77
N GLU A 426 -14.31 -37.01 5.20
CA GLU A 426 -13.19 -37.26 4.27
C GLU A 426 -11.84 -36.86 4.89
N GLY A 427 -11.80 -36.57 6.20
CA GLY A 427 -10.59 -36.20 6.93
C GLY A 427 -10.40 -34.70 7.15
N GLY A 428 -11.37 -33.86 6.73
CA GLY A 428 -11.35 -32.42 7.00
C GLY A 428 -11.44 -32.10 8.50
N LEU A 429 -10.81 -31.00 8.91
CA LEU A 429 -10.69 -30.60 10.32
C LEU A 429 -11.60 -29.42 10.70
N GLY A 430 -12.51 -29.01 9.81
CA GLY A 430 -13.32 -27.80 9.96
C GLY A 430 -12.59 -26.55 9.49
N LEU A 431 -13.06 -25.38 9.92
CA LEU A 431 -12.43 -24.08 9.62
C LEU A 431 -11.01 -24.03 10.20
N TRP A 432 -10.05 -23.49 9.44
CA TRP A 432 -8.67 -23.31 9.90
C TRP A 432 -8.43 -21.85 10.27
N ASN A 433 -7.52 -21.63 11.23
CA ASN A 433 -6.91 -20.31 11.37
C ASN A 433 -6.19 -19.98 10.07
N VAL A 434 -6.21 -18.70 9.69
CA VAL A 434 -5.58 -18.25 8.45
C VAL A 434 -4.09 -18.57 8.41
N GLY A 435 -3.57 -18.86 7.22
CA GLY A 435 -2.14 -19.17 7.02
C GLY A 435 -1.72 -20.60 7.39
N LEU A 436 -2.68 -21.50 7.67
CA LEU A 436 -2.42 -22.92 7.90
C LEU A 436 -2.55 -23.79 6.63
N SER A 437 -3.00 -23.22 5.50
CA SER A 437 -2.93 -23.84 4.18
C SER A 437 -1.52 -23.76 3.59
N MET A 438 -1.32 -24.29 2.39
CA MET A 438 -0.08 -24.06 1.64
C MET A 438 0.04 -22.60 1.19
N LEU A 439 1.28 -22.11 1.08
CA LEU A 439 1.55 -20.82 0.42
C LEU A 439 1.23 -20.96 -1.07
N GLU A 440 0.43 -20.04 -1.59
CA GLU A 440 -0.03 -20.00 -2.98
C GLU A 440 0.94 -19.19 -3.85
N GLN A 441 0.79 -19.29 -5.19
CA GLN A 441 1.84 -18.84 -6.12
C GLN A 441 2.18 -17.34 -6.04
N ASN A 442 1.22 -16.50 -5.62
CA ASN A 442 1.41 -15.06 -5.47
C ASN A 442 1.59 -14.64 -4.00
N GLY A 443 2.01 -15.57 -3.14
CA GLY A 443 2.32 -15.30 -1.74
C GLY A 443 1.11 -15.23 -0.81
N THR A 444 -0.10 -15.53 -1.31
CA THR A 444 -1.34 -15.62 -0.53
C THR A 444 -1.50 -16.97 0.17
N TYR A 445 -2.46 -17.03 1.08
CA TYR A 445 -3.01 -18.27 1.64
C TYR A 445 -4.53 -18.28 1.48
N ASP A 446 -5.09 -19.48 1.56
CA ASP A 446 -6.52 -19.74 1.72
C ASP A 446 -7.42 -19.25 0.57
N MET A 447 -6.89 -18.87 -0.61
CA MET A 447 -7.73 -18.53 -1.78
C MET A 447 -8.48 -19.75 -2.33
N GLY A 448 -7.90 -20.95 -2.18
CA GLY A 448 -8.46 -22.22 -2.64
C GLY A 448 -9.45 -22.92 -1.69
N GLY A 449 -9.95 -22.26 -0.65
CA GLY A 449 -10.84 -22.89 0.35
C GLY A 449 -10.99 -22.10 1.64
N ASN A 450 -11.24 -22.79 2.76
CA ASN A 450 -11.59 -22.18 4.05
C ASN A 450 -12.97 -21.50 4.00
N LEU A 451 -13.09 -20.21 3.71
CA LEU A 451 -14.36 -19.57 3.35
C LEU A 451 -14.34 -19.15 1.88
N ALA A 452 -15.50 -19.24 1.22
CA ALA A 452 -15.63 -18.66 -0.11
C ALA A 452 -15.68 -17.12 0.01
N GLU A 453 -15.11 -16.40 -0.94
CA GLU A 453 -14.80 -14.99 -0.73
C GLU A 453 -15.63 -14.04 -1.60
N TRP A 454 -16.13 -12.97 -0.97
CA TRP A 454 -16.81 -11.90 -1.67
C TRP A 454 -15.87 -11.12 -2.60
N THR A 455 -16.35 -10.81 -3.81
CA THR A 455 -15.71 -9.83 -4.72
C THR A 455 -16.59 -8.59 -4.86
N GLU A 456 -16.01 -7.48 -5.31
CA GLU A 456 -16.74 -6.23 -5.60
C GLU A 456 -17.61 -6.34 -6.85
N SER A 457 -17.23 -7.20 -7.80
CA SER A 457 -17.90 -7.35 -9.08
C SER A 457 -19.26 -8.05 -8.97
N GLY A 458 -20.15 -7.72 -9.90
CA GLY A 458 -21.47 -8.33 -10.01
C GLY A 458 -22.48 -7.42 -10.70
N VAL A 459 -23.76 -7.78 -10.57
CA VAL A 459 -24.88 -6.93 -11.02
C VAL A 459 -25.46 -6.19 -9.82
N TRP A 460 -26.04 -5.01 -10.02
CA TRP A 460 -26.61 -4.26 -8.89
C TRP A 460 -27.60 -5.12 -8.07
N GLY A 461 -27.40 -5.19 -6.75
CA GLY A 461 -28.14 -6.07 -5.85
C GLY A 461 -27.57 -7.50 -5.69
N SER A 462 -26.57 -7.93 -6.47
CA SER A 462 -25.95 -9.26 -6.37
C SER A 462 -24.45 -9.22 -6.70
N ARG A 463 -23.62 -9.85 -5.87
CA ARG A 463 -22.17 -9.88 -6.03
C ARG A 463 -21.65 -11.28 -6.30
N ILE A 464 -20.49 -11.36 -6.94
CA ILE A 464 -19.80 -12.62 -7.20
C ILE A 464 -19.08 -13.06 -5.92
N VAL A 465 -19.15 -14.36 -5.65
CA VAL A 465 -18.41 -15.03 -4.59
C VAL A 465 -17.55 -16.11 -5.25
N ARG A 466 -16.27 -16.13 -4.92
CA ARG A 466 -15.26 -17.02 -5.50
C ARG A 466 -14.88 -18.17 -4.56
N ASP A 467 -14.43 -19.24 -5.20
CA ASP A 467 -14.06 -20.54 -4.62
C ASP A 467 -15.17 -21.26 -3.81
N SER A 468 -14.72 -22.24 -3.03
CA SER A 468 -15.43 -23.18 -2.19
C SER A 468 -15.17 -22.86 -0.70
N TRP A 469 -15.92 -23.51 0.18
CA TRP A 469 -15.73 -23.38 1.63
C TRP A 469 -15.43 -24.76 2.24
N TYR A 470 -14.97 -24.79 3.50
CA TYR A 470 -14.75 -26.05 4.20
C TYR A 470 -16.05 -26.89 4.28
N GLY A 471 -16.00 -28.18 3.93
CA GLY A 471 -17.18 -29.05 4.08
C GLY A 471 -17.80 -29.61 2.80
N TRP A 472 -17.13 -29.54 1.65
CA TRP A 472 -17.57 -30.18 0.42
C TRP A 472 -17.20 -31.68 0.33
N THR A 473 -17.93 -32.43 -0.49
CA THR A 473 -17.63 -33.84 -0.82
C THR A 473 -16.70 -33.89 -2.03
N THR A 474 -15.54 -34.58 -1.95
CA THR A 474 -14.48 -34.77 -2.97
C THR A 474 -14.68 -34.10 -4.35
N LYS A 475 -13.67 -33.33 -4.77
CA LYS A 475 -13.49 -32.73 -6.11
C LYS A 475 -14.70 -31.91 -6.59
N SER A 476 -14.88 -30.72 -6.03
CA SER A 476 -15.68 -29.69 -6.69
C SER A 476 -14.80 -28.92 -7.67
N GLY A 477 -15.24 -28.77 -8.93
CA GLY A 477 -14.69 -27.76 -9.86
C GLY A 477 -15.03 -26.32 -9.45
N ALA A 478 -15.32 -26.10 -8.17
CA ALA A 478 -15.54 -24.79 -7.57
C ALA A 478 -14.21 -24.14 -7.15
N ASN A 479 -13.18 -24.96 -6.91
CA ASN A 479 -11.81 -24.54 -6.57
C ASN A 479 -10.94 -24.37 -7.83
N GLU A 480 -11.54 -24.64 -8.99
CA GLU A 480 -10.92 -24.37 -10.28
C GLU A 480 -11.24 -22.93 -10.66
N ASN A 481 -10.37 -22.34 -11.46
CA ASN A 481 -10.51 -20.97 -11.96
C ASN A 481 -11.88 -20.68 -12.65
N THR A 482 -12.62 -21.70 -13.08
CA THR A 482 -13.98 -21.56 -13.65
C THR A 482 -15.11 -21.47 -12.61
N GLY A 483 -14.82 -21.74 -11.33
CA GLY A 483 -15.76 -21.72 -10.23
C GLY A 483 -16.16 -20.29 -9.83
N LEU A 484 -17.46 -19.97 -9.97
CA LEU A 484 -18.04 -18.74 -9.44
C LEU A 484 -19.48 -18.94 -8.99
N ASN A 485 -19.90 -18.18 -7.98
CA ASN A 485 -21.28 -18.12 -7.53
C ASN A 485 -21.72 -16.66 -7.42
N THR A 486 -23.03 -16.43 -7.37
CA THR A 486 -23.59 -15.09 -7.12
C THR A 486 -24.53 -15.13 -5.93
N LYS A 487 -24.47 -14.09 -5.09
CA LYS A 487 -25.35 -13.93 -3.92
C LYS A 487 -25.82 -12.49 -3.81
N LEU A 488 -26.97 -12.30 -3.17
CA LEU A 488 -27.47 -10.96 -2.88
C LEU A 488 -26.48 -10.22 -1.97
N GLU A 489 -26.27 -8.93 -2.19
CA GLU A 489 -25.34 -8.11 -1.39
C GLU A 489 -25.74 -8.00 0.10
N SER A 490 -26.99 -8.32 0.43
CA SER A 490 -27.50 -8.42 1.80
C SER A 490 -27.45 -9.84 2.39
N TYR A 491 -26.92 -10.82 1.66
CA TYR A 491 -26.83 -12.20 2.14
C TYR A 491 -25.62 -12.34 3.05
N ASP A 492 -25.82 -12.89 4.23
CA ASP A 492 -24.80 -13.28 5.20
C ASP A 492 -24.79 -14.81 5.34
N SER A 493 -23.60 -15.37 5.55
CA SER A 493 -23.46 -16.80 5.82
C SER A 493 -22.11 -17.10 6.45
N THR A 494 -22.09 -18.06 7.38
CA THR A 494 -20.86 -18.60 7.96
C THR A 494 -19.93 -19.29 6.95
N SER A 495 -20.35 -19.45 5.69
CA SER A 495 -19.55 -20.02 4.60
C SER A 495 -18.90 -18.96 3.71
N TYR A 496 -19.20 -17.67 3.91
CA TYR A 496 -18.69 -16.58 3.09
C TYR A 496 -17.88 -15.58 3.93
N GLY A 497 -16.59 -15.47 3.58
CA GLY A 497 -15.64 -14.52 4.14
C GLY A 497 -15.23 -13.49 3.08
N VAL A 498 -14.10 -12.83 3.32
CA VAL A 498 -13.54 -11.86 2.38
C VAL A 498 -12.05 -11.67 2.63
N ARG A 499 -11.30 -11.32 1.58
CA ARG A 499 -10.02 -10.63 1.70
C ARG A 499 -10.12 -9.25 1.09
N LEU A 500 -9.28 -8.33 1.55
CA LEU A 500 -9.30 -6.95 1.10
C LEU A 500 -8.18 -6.70 0.10
N ALA A 501 -8.41 -5.81 -0.86
CA ALA A 501 -7.35 -5.19 -1.63
C ALA A 501 -7.02 -3.81 -1.07
N ARG A 502 -5.74 -3.45 -1.14
CA ARG A 502 -5.21 -2.12 -0.87
C ARG A 502 -4.67 -1.59 -2.19
N VAL A 503 -5.26 -0.48 -2.65
CA VAL A 503 -4.80 0.19 -3.87
C VAL A 503 -4.27 1.55 -3.47
N THR A 504 -2.98 1.75 -3.72
CA THR A 504 -2.30 3.03 -3.50
C THR A 504 -2.07 3.65 -4.87
N GLY A 505 -2.25 4.96 -4.98
CA GLY A 505 -2.06 5.66 -6.24
C GLY A 505 -0.61 5.63 -6.75
N GLU A 506 -0.23 4.57 -7.47
CA GLU A 506 0.89 4.56 -8.41
C GLU A 506 0.42 4.83 -9.85
N LEU A 507 -0.45 5.83 -10.01
CA LEU A 507 -0.39 6.72 -11.17
C LEU A 507 0.19 8.05 -10.66
N SER A 508 1.44 7.98 -10.18
CA SER A 508 2.09 9.09 -9.50
C SER A 508 2.38 10.20 -10.51
N SER A 509 1.54 11.23 -10.48
CA SER A 509 1.90 12.50 -11.09
C SER A 509 3.00 13.14 -10.25
N GLU A 510 4.20 13.28 -10.78
CA GLU A 510 5.29 14.02 -10.14
C GLU A 510 5.01 15.53 -10.29
N SER A 511 4.85 16.23 -9.17
CA SER A 511 4.86 17.69 -9.18
C SER A 511 6.30 18.18 -9.21
N ARG A 512 6.66 18.93 -10.25
CA ARG A 512 7.99 19.48 -10.43
C ARG A 512 7.94 20.99 -10.49
N THR A 513 8.77 21.63 -9.66
CA THR A 513 9.01 23.09 -9.70
C THR A 513 10.29 23.39 -10.46
N ILE A 514 10.16 23.88 -11.69
CA ILE A 514 11.28 24.33 -12.52
C ILE A 514 11.63 25.76 -12.13
N THR A 515 12.88 26.02 -11.77
CA THR A 515 13.33 27.35 -11.33
C THR A 515 14.55 27.82 -12.10
N HIS A 516 14.43 28.98 -12.76
CA HIS A 516 15.55 29.67 -13.41
C HIS A 516 15.52 31.16 -13.08
N ASN A 517 16.69 31.74 -12.83
CA ASN A 517 16.84 33.19 -12.63
C ASN A 517 15.88 33.79 -11.56
N GLY A 518 15.53 33.00 -10.53
CA GLY A 518 14.63 33.42 -9.44
C GLY A 518 13.14 33.39 -9.77
N SER A 519 12.76 32.87 -10.94
CA SER A 519 11.36 32.59 -11.32
C SER A 519 11.13 31.09 -11.39
N SER A 520 9.92 30.68 -11.01
CA SER A 520 9.57 29.27 -10.92
C SER A 520 8.21 28.98 -11.54
N VAL A 521 8.07 27.80 -12.12
CA VAL A 521 6.80 27.24 -12.57
C VAL A 521 6.66 25.82 -12.06
N SER A 522 5.48 25.49 -11.52
CA SER A 522 5.16 24.13 -11.10
C SER A 522 4.28 23.44 -12.13
N MET A 523 4.64 22.21 -12.48
CA MET A 523 3.95 21.37 -13.45
C MET A 523 3.81 19.95 -12.90
N GLU A 524 2.76 19.24 -13.28
CA GLU A 524 2.55 17.83 -12.93
C GLU A 524 2.79 16.97 -14.17
N PHE A 525 3.55 15.89 -14.02
CA PHE A 525 3.87 14.96 -15.09
C PHE A 525 3.55 13.53 -14.71
N VAL A 526 3.05 12.73 -15.65
CA VAL A 526 2.84 11.28 -15.51
C VAL A 526 3.91 10.53 -16.30
N ARG A 527 4.38 9.41 -15.77
CA ARG A 527 5.35 8.54 -16.45
C ARG A 527 4.65 7.69 -17.51
N ILE A 528 5.21 7.65 -18.72
CA ILE A 528 4.78 6.78 -19.82
C ILE A 528 5.88 5.73 -20.07
N GLY A 529 5.56 4.46 -19.79
CA GLY A 529 6.48 3.32 -19.84
C GLY A 529 6.45 2.52 -21.15
N SER A 530 6.81 1.24 -21.08
CA SER A 530 6.86 0.27 -22.20
C SER A 530 7.74 0.74 -23.37
N SER A 531 9.01 1.02 -23.10
CA SER A 531 10.00 1.36 -24.13
C SER A 531 10.11 0.26 -25.19
N GLY A 532 10.21 0.65 -26.45
CA GLY A 532 10.33 -0.29 -27.59
C GLY A 532 8.98 -0.85 -28.08
N ASN A 533 7.85 -0.25 -27.66
CA ASN A 533 6.54 -0.64 -28.14
C ASN A 533 6.41 -0.48 -29.66
N SER A 534 5.61 -1.35 -30.27
CA SER A 534 5.30 -1.24 -31.70
C SER A 534 4.32 -0.09 -31.96
N ALA A 535 4.43 0.51 -33.15
CA ALA A 535 3.44 1.47 -33.62
C ALA A 535 2.09 0.78 -33.82
N ASP A 536 1.02 1.56 -33.70
CA ASP A 536 -0.33 1.13 -34.05
C ASP A 536 -0.43 0.82 -35.56
N THR A 537 -1.55 0.24 -35.96
CA THR A 537 -1.90 -0.12 -37.35
C THR A 537 -1.85 1.06 -38.33
N ASN A 538 -1.96 2.31 -37.83
CA ASN A 538 -1.82 3.53 -38.61
C ASN A 538 -0.35 3.99 -38.77
N GLY A 539 0.59 3.32 -38.10
CA GLY A 539 2.03 3.60 -38.15
C GLY A 539 2.54 4.61 -37.12
N VAL A 540 1.73 4.98 -36.11
CA VAL A 540 2.07 5.95 -35.07
C VAL A 540 2.07 5.31 -33.67
N GLY A 541 2.87 5.83 -32.74
CA GLY A 541 2.92 5.46 -31.32
C GLY A 541 4.19 4.70 -30.90
N ALA A 542 5.10 4.39 -31.82
CA ALA A 542 6.32 3.65 -31.46
C ALA A 542 7.31 4.57 -30.73
N VAL A 543 7.65 4.25 -29.48
CA VAL A 543 8.62 5.02 -28.68
C VAL A 543 9.63 4.06 -28.05
N SER A 544 10.92 4.25 -28.34
CA SER A 544 11.99 3.35 -27.91
C SER A 544 12.50 3.58 -26.48
N TYR A 545 11.92 4.54 -25.76
CA TYR A 545 12.31 4.93 -24.39
C TYR A 545 11.08 5.25 -23.54
N SER A 546 11.28 5.28 -22.22
CA SER A 546 10.30 5.82 -21.28
C SER A 546 10.48 7.34 -21.15
N TYR A 547 9.40 8.06 -20.92
CA TYR A 547 9.41 9.51 -20.78
C TYR A 547 8.31 9.95 -19.81
N LYS A 548 8.27 11.23 -19.48
CA LYS A 548 7.15 11.80 -18.72
C LYS A 548 6.40 12.79 -19.60
N ILE A 549 5.09 12.87 -19.45
CA ILE A 549 4.25 13.83 -20.18
C ILE A 549 3.39 14.61 -19.19
N GLY A 550 3.09 15.86 -19.52
CA GLY A 550 2.24 16.72 -18.69
C GLY A 550 0.93 16.01 -18.41
N LYS A 551 0.55 15.93 -17.13
CA LYS A 551 -0.75 15.39 -16.70
C LYS A 551 -1.89 16.18 -17.32
N TYR A 552 -1.69 17.49 -17.45
CA TYR A 552 -2.63 18.46 -17.98
C TYR A 552 -2.01 19.24 -19.16
N GLU A 553 -2.86 19.89 -19.94
CA GLU A 553 -2.46 20.95 -20.88
C GLU A 553 -1.73 22.08 -20.14
N LEU A 554 -0.84 22.80 -20.84
CA LEU A 554 -0.16 23.98 -20.28
C LEU A 554 -1.20 25.05 -19.93
N THR A 555 -1.16 25.55 -18.71
CA THR A 555 -2.14 26.54 -18.21
C THR A 555 -1.72 27.98 -18.47
N GLU A 556 -2.70 28.89 -18.51
CA GLU A 556 -2.46 30.33 -18.51
C GLU A 556 -1.60 30.80 -17.33
N GLY A 557 -1.78 30.22 -16.14
CA GLY A 557 -0.97 30.56 -14.97
C GLY A 557 0.52 30.22 -15.19
N GLN A 558 0.78 29.02 -15.73
CA GLN A 558 2.13 28.55 -16.04
C GLN A 558 2.76 29.36 -17.19
N TRP A 559 2.00 29.68 -18.24
CA TRP A 559 2.46 30.55 -19.33
C TRP A 559 2.83 31.95 -18.82
N ASN A 560 1.90 32.59 -18.11
CA ASN A 560 2.06 33.97 -17.66
C ASN A 560 3.18 34.15 -16.63
N ALA A 561 3.46 33.13 -15.81
CA ALA A 561 4.60 33.14 -14.90
C ALA A 561 5.94 33.36 -15.63
N ILE A 562 6.12 32.73 -16.79
CA ILE A 562 7.35 32.81 -17.58
C ILE A 562 7.31 33.97 -18.57
N ARG A 563 6.15 34.23 -19.17
CA ARG A 563 5.94 35.37 -20.08
C ARG A 563 6.37 36.69 -19.43
N GLN A 564 6.05 36.92 -18.15
CA GLN A 564 6.43 38.15 -17.43
C GLN A 564 7.93 38.42 -17.40
N ILE A 565 8.75 37.38 -17.46
CA ILE A 565 10.22 37.49 -17.45
C ILE A 565 10.86 37.35 -18.84
N SER A 566 10.07 37.03 -19.86
CA SER A 566 10.56 36.81 -21.24
C SER A 566 11.05 38.06 -21.96
N GLY A 567 10.88 39.26 -21.37
CA GLY A 567 11.23 40.52 -22.04
C GLY A 567 10.39 40.81 -23.29
N GLY A 568 9.23 40.15 -23.45
CA GLY A 568 8.33 40.30 -24.59
C GLY A 568 8.60 39.35 -25.76
N VAL A 569 9.45 38.33 -25.54
CA VAL A 569 9.72 37.27 -26.52
C VAL A 569 8.55 36.30 -26.64
N LEU A 570 7.86 36.01 -25.53
CA LEU A 570 6.62 35.24 -25.54
C LEU A 570 5.41 36.17 -25.71
N GLY A 571 4.48 35.80 -26.60
CA GLY A 571 3.23 36.51 -26.82
C GLY A 571 2.28 36.45 -25.64
N GLU A 572 1.22 37.26 -25.74
CA GLU A 572 0.28 37.51 -24.64
C GLU A 572 -0.50 36.26 -24.20
N GLY A 573 -0.70 35.28 -25.08
CA GLY A 573 -1.62 34.16 -24.85
C GLY A 573 -3.09 34.61 -24.85
N SER A 574 -3.97 33.80 -24.25
CA SER A 574 -5.36 34.17 -23.99
C SER A 574 -5.54 34.75 -22.58
N ASP A 575 -6.77 35.12 -22.23
CA ASP A 575 -7.15 35.55 -20.88
C ASP A 575 -8.27 34.64 -20.35
N ASN A 576 -8.00 33.34 -20.40
CA ASN A 576 -8.99 32.32 -20.04
C ASN A 576 -9.09 32.14 -18.52
N GLY A 577 -8.09 32.57 -17.75
CA GLY A 577 -7.97 32.36 -16.30
C GLY A 577 -6.87 31.34 -15.96
N PRO A 578 -6.24 31.42 -14.78
CA PRO A 578 -4.93 30.82 -14.50
C PRO A 578 -4.87 29.28 -14.52
N PHE A 579 -6.01 28.61 -14.39
CA PHE A 579 -6.13 27.14 -14.42
C PHE A 579 -6.75 26.62 -15.71
N ASN A 580 -7.04 27.49 -16.67
CA ASN A 580 -7.49 27.08 -17.98
C ASN A 580 -6.28 26.92 -18.90
N PRO A 581 -6.36 26.07 -19.92
CA PRO A 581 -5.26 25.91 -20.87
C PRO A 581 -4.98 27.23 -21.61
N VAL A 582 -3.70 27.49 -21.85
CA VAL A 582 -3.27 28.66 -22.62
C VAL A 582 -3.59 28.48 -24.10
N SER A 583 -4.07 29.53 -24.75
CA SER A 583 -4.37 29.56 -26.19
C SER A 583 -3.83 30.84 -26.83
N TYR A 584 -4.02 31.03 -28.14
CA TYR A 584 -3.36 32.12 -28.89
C TYR A 584 -1.82 32.13 -28.75
N ILE A 585 -1.24 30.94 -28.62
CA ILE A 585 0.20 30.70 -28.64
C ILE A 585 0.56 29.94 -29.91
N SER A 586 1.73 30.24 -30.46
CA SER A 586 2.28 29.57 -31.64
C SER A 586 3.26 28.48 -31.24
N TRP A 587 3.52 27.55 -32.16
CA TRP A 587 4.48 26.47 -31.95
C TRP A 587 5.89 27.01 -31.65
N ASN A 588 6.30 28.10 -32.33
CA ASN A 588 7.57 28.76 -32.06
C ASN A 588 7.67 29.31 -30.64
N GLU A 589 6.58 29.87 -30.10
CA GLU A 589 6.56 30.40 -28.72
C GLU A 589 6.58 29.28 -27.68
N ILE A 590 5.93 28.16 -27.97
CA ILE A 590 5.99 26.97 -27.11
C ILE A 590 7.42 26.42 -27.08
N ALA A 591 8.10 26.34 -28.22
CA ALA A 591 9.50 25.92 -28.28
C ALA A 591 10.43 26.83 -27.46
N MET A 592 10.21 28.15 -27.47
CA MET A 592 10.91 29.10 -26.61
C MET A 592 10.63 28.84 -25.12
N TYR A 593 9.39 28.52 -24.77
CA TYR A 593 9.01 28.16 -23.40
C TYR A 593 9.72 26.87 -22.94
N CYS A 594 9.75 25.83 -23.77
CA CYS A 594 10.48 24.58 -23.54
C CYS A 594 12.00 24.79 -23.35
N ASN A 595 12.62 25.64 -24.17
CA ASN A 595 14.01 26.03 -24.00
C ASN A 595 14.25 26.68 -22.63
N TRP A 596 13.38 27.63 -22.24
CA TRP A 596 13.50 28.28 -20.94
C TRP A 596 13.34 27.28 -19.78
N LEU A 597 12.42 26.32 -19.86
CA LEU A 597 12.31 25.27 -18.84
C LEU A 597 13.60 24.44 -18.74
N THR A 598 14.26 24.19 -19.87
CA THR A 598 15.48 23.38 -19.95
C THR A 598 16.71 24.12 -19.42
N THR A 599 16.95 25.37 -19.84
CA THR A 599 18.23 26.06 -19.58
C THR A 599 18.09 27.41 -18.88
N GLY A 600 16.87 27.94 -18.75
CA GLY A 600 16.59 29.31 -18.32
C GLY A 600 16.79 30.36 -19.43
N ASP A 601 17.16 29.95 -20.64
CA ASP A 601 17.31 30.78 -21.84
C ASP A 601 16.24 30.41 -22.88
N PHE A 602 15.57 31.41 -23.47
CA PHE A 602 14.49 31.18 -24.44
C PHE A 602 15.01 30.70 -25.81
N GLU A 603 16.27 30.97 -26.15
CA GLU A 603 16.87 30.67 -27.46
C GLU A 603 17.78 29.44 -27.44
N SER A 604 18.07 28.88 -26.26
CA SER A 604 18.98 27.74 -26.08
C SER A 604 18.32 26.58 -25.34
N GLY A 605 18.25 25.42 -25.99
CA GLY A 605 17.70 24.19 -25.43
C GLY A 605 17.60 23.12 -26.52
N ALA A 606 16.50 22.35 -26.54
CA ALA A 606 16.20 21.40 -27.63
C ALA A 606 15.96 22.11 -28.97
N TYR A 607 15.54 23.37 -28.95
CA TYR A 607 15.21 24.15 -30.14
C TYR A 607 16.26 25.23 -30.40
N THR A 608 16.77 25.30 -31.64
CA THR A 608 17.63 26.43 -32.07
C THR A 608 16.77 27.54 -32.65
N ILE A 609 16.84 28.73 -32.06
CA ILE A 609 15.92 29.83 -32.36
C ILE A 609 16.68 31.03 -32.93
N SER A 610 16.13 31.64 -33.98
CA SER A 610 16.66 32.87 -34.60
C SER A 610 15.50 33.79 -34.95
N ASP A 611 15.55 35.04 -34.49
CA ASP A 611 14.50 36.05 -34.71
C ASP A 611 13.08 35.56 -34.33
N GLY A 612 12.96 34.78 -33.24
CA GLY A 612 11.70 34.22 -32.75
C GLY A 612 11.15 33.03 -33.55
N VAL A 613 11.96 32.46 -34.46
CA VAL A 613 11.59 31.31 -35.30
C VAL A 613 12.53 30.15 -35.01
N VAL A 614 11.97 28.95 -34.86
CA VAL A 614 12.77 27.73 -34.74
C VAL A 614 13.40 27.40 -36.09
N THR A 615 14.72 27.26 -36.11
CA THR A 615 15.52 26.97 -37.32
C THR A 615 16.06 25.55 -37.36
N ALA A 616 16.17 24.90 -36.21
CA ALA A 616 16.52 23.49 -36.08
C ALA A 616 15.93 22.92 -34.78
N VAL A 617 15.59 21.63 -34.82
CA VAL A 617 15.18 20.82 -33.68
C VAL A 617 16.30 19.82 -33.42
N MET A 618 16.80 19.76 -32.18
CA MET A 618 17.81 18.80 -31.77
C MET A 618 17.17 17.43 -31.57
N ASP A 619 17.88 16.37 -31.94
CA ASP A 619 17.47 15.01 -31.60
C ASP A 619 17.35 14.85 -30.07
N HIS A 620 16.32 14.14 -29.60
CA HIS A 620 16.00 13.98 -28.19
C HIS A 620 17.17 13.39 -27.38
N GLU A 621 17.85 12.37 -27.92
CA GLU A 621 19.01 11.74 -27.27
C GLU A 621 20.19 12.72 -27.18
N ALA A 622 20.41 13.49 -28.25
CA ALA A 622 21.44 14.53 -28.27
C ALA A 622 21.13 15.67 -27.29
N ALA A 623 19.86 16.06 -27.14
CA ALA A 623 19.44 17.09 -26.20
C ALA A 623 19.61 16.63 -24.76
N GLN A 624 19.20 15.40 -24.42
CA GLN A 624 19.43 14.80 -23.10
C GLN A 624 20.92 14.70 -22.79
N SER A 625 21.74 14.26 -23.75
CA SER A 625 23.20 14.17 -23.58
C SER A 625 23.84 15.52 -23.28
N LEU A 626 23.29 16.61 -23.82
CA LEU A 626 23.84 17.95 -23.67
C LEU A 626 23.37 18.66 -22.39
N TYR A 627 22.10 18.50 -22.03
CA TYR A 627 21.45 19.29 -20.98
C TYR A 627 20.96 18.46 -19.77
N GLY A 628 20.98 17.14 -19.85
CA GLY A 628 20.39 16.24 -18.85
C GLY A 628 18.87 16.17 -18.99
N THR A 629 18.15 16.78 -18.06
CA THR A 629 16.68 16.91 -18.13
C THR A 629 16.30 17.96 -19.18
N VAL A 630 15.47 17.58 -20.15
CA VAL A 630 15.02 18.45 -21.25
C VAL A 630 13.50 18.46 -21.29
N TYR A 631 12.92 19.65 -21.48
CA TYR A 631 11.48 19.83 -21.69
C TYR A 631 11.25 20.09 -23.17
N VAL A 632 10.32 19.35 -23.77
CA VAL A 632 10.03 19.40 -25.21
C VAL A 632 8.52 19.41 -25.44
N ILE A 633 8.13 19.80 -26.66
CA ILE A 633 6.81 19.50 -27.19
C ILE A 633 6.85 18.00 -27.55
N PRO A 634 5.90 17.16 -27.10
CA PRO A 634 5.92 15.75 -27.43
C PRO A 634 5.86 15.55 -28.95
N THR A 635 6.58 14.56 -29.45
CA THR A 635 6.39 14.04 -30.80
C THR A 635 4.98 13.45 -30.94
N GLU A 636 4.53 13.27 -32.18
CA GLU A 636 3.26 12.62 -32.45
C GLU A 636 3.20 11.21 -31.86
N ASP A 637 4.29 10.44 -31.93
CA ASP A 637 4.37 9.09 -31.36
C ASP A 637 4.26 9.11 -29.82
N GLU A 638 4.95 10.04 -29.15
CA GLU A 638 4.87 10.21 -27.69
C GLU A 638 3.47 10.67 -27.25
N TRP A 639 2.88 11.65 -27.95
CA TRP A 639 1.52 12.09 -27.61
C TRP A 639 0.52 10.95 -27.81
N TYR A 640 0.64 10.23 -28.94
CA TYR A 640 -0.24 9.13 -29.32
C TYR A 640 -0.19 7.96 -28.34
N LYS A 641 1.03 7.57 -27.96
CA LYS A 641 1.25 6.51 -26.97
C LYS A 641 0.64 6.90 -25.63
N ALA A 642 0.90 8.13 -25.17
CA ALA A 642 0.32 8.62 -23.92
C ALA A 642 -1.23 8.63 -23.94
N ALA A 643 -1.85 8.94 -25.07
CA ALA A 643 -3.31 8.96 -25.16
C ALA A 643 -3.92 7.55 -25.25
N TYR A 644 -3.41 6.70 -26.14
CA TYR A 644 -4.15 5.52 -26.60
C TYR A 644 -3.48 4.17 -26.30
N TYR A 645 -2.17 4.15 -25.99
CA TYR A 645 -1.50 2.87 -25.74
C TYR A 645 -1.86 2.32 -24.37
N SER A 646 -2.40 1.10 -24.35
CA SER A 646 -2.50 0.31 -23.13
C SER A 646 -1.21 -0.47 -22.98
N THR A 647 -0.47 -0.18 -21.89
CA THR A 647 0.71 -0.96 -21.49
C THR A 647 0.38 -2.44 -21.33
N GLY A 648 -0.88 -2.74 -21.01
CA GLY A 648 -1.35 -4.07 -20.75
C GLY A 648 -1.62 -4.96 -21.95
N SER A 649 -2.53 -4.53 -22.81
CA SER A 649 -2.81 -5.31 -24.01
C SER A 649 -1.67 -5.23 -25.03
N GLY A 650 -0.73 -4.28 -24.86
CA GLY A 650 0.27 -3.95 -25.87
C GLY A 650 -0.35 -3.39 -27.14
N THR A 651 -1.59 -2.89 -27.05
CA THR A 651 -2.37 -2.35 -28.17
C THR A 651 -2.87 -0.95 -27.88
N TYR A 652 -3.40 -0.29 -28.92
CA TYR A 652 -3.96 1.05 -28.82
C TYR A 652 -5.48 1.00 -28.80
N SER A 653 -6.11 1.80 -27.95
CA SER A 653 -7.55 2.03 -27.93
C SER A 653 -7.96 3.06 -28.99
N GLY A 654 -9.25 3.06 -29.35
CA GLY A 654 -9.84 4.07 -30.24
C GLY A 654 -9.92 5.46 -29.61
N TYR A 655 -10.09 5.56 -28.29
CA TYR A 655 -10.25 6.81 -27.53
C TYR A 655 -9.36 6.83 -26.28
N ALA A 656 -9.05 8.02 -25.77
CA ALA A 656 -8.06 8.22 -24.71
C ALA A 656 -8.49 7.62 -23.36
N ASN A 657 -9.80 7.44 -23.17
CA ASN A 657 -10.36 6.73 -22.01
C ASN A 657 -10.08 5.21 -22.00
N GLY A 658 -9.26 4.69 -22.92
CA GLY A 658 -8.90 3.28 -23.02
C GLY A 658 -9.96 2.38 -23.67
N THR A 659 -10.98 2.95 -24.31
CA THR A 659 -12.05 2.18 -24.97
C THR A 659 -12.12 2.44 -26.46
N ASP A 660 -12.78 1.54 -27.20
CA ASP A 660 -13.11 1.73 -28.62
C ASP A 660 -14.51 2.38 -28.81
N VAL A 661 -15.09 2.91 -27.74
CA VAL A 661 -16.44 3.50 -27.75
C VAL A 661 -16.35 4.99 -27.47
N MET A 662 -16.88 5.79 -28.40
CA MET A 662 -16.85 7.26 -28.30
C MET A 662 -17.45 7.74 -26.95
N PRO A 663 -16.67 8.49 -26.15
CA PRO A 663 -17.13 9.01 -24.86
C PRO A 663 -18.31 9.99 -24.99
N SER A 664 -19.04 10.20 -23.89
CA SER A 664 -20.14 11.17 -23.87
C SER A 664 -19.61 12.59 -23.64
N GLY A 665 -20.00 13.58 -24.46
CA GLY A 665 -19.57 14.98 -24.32
C GLY A 665 -20.23 15.75 -23.15
N ALA A 666 -20.51 15.09 -22.03
CA ALA A 666 -21.18 15.69 -20.87
C ALA A 666 -20.18 15.96 -19.74
N LYS A 667 -20.20 17.20 -19.22
CA LYS A 667 -19.40 17.62 -18.05
C LYS A 667 -19.60 16.59 -16.92
N ILE A 668 -18.50 16.00 -16.42
CA ILE A 668 -18.41 14.99 -15.33
C ILE A 668 -18.40 13.51 -15.77
N VAL A 669 -18.76 13.14 -17.01
CA VAL A 669 -18.78 11.71 -17.45
C VAL A 669 -18.16 11.46 -18.82
N GLY A 670 -17.30 12.36 -19.30
CA GLY A 670 -16.54 12.17 -20.52
C GLY A 670 -15.71 13.37 -20.92
N GLU A 671 -15.32 13.40 -22.19
CA GLU A 671 -14.34 14.34 -22.74
C GLU A 671 -14.99 15.68 -23.17
N ASN A 672 -14.24 16.79 -23.12
CA ASN A 672 -14.77 18.12 -23.46
C ASN A 672 -14.86 18.36 -24.97
N HIS A 673 -15.83 17.72 -25.64
CA HIS A 673 -16.16 17.91 -27.06
C HIS A 673 -17.68 17.86 -27.34
N ILE A 674 -18.16 18.40 -28.47
CA ILE A 674 -19.60 18.40 -28.83
C ILE A 674 -19.95 17.19 -29.71
N LYS A 675 -20.81 16.27 -29.23
CA LYS A 675 -21.28 15.09 -30.01
C LYS A 675 -22.15 15.46 -31.22
N GLU A 676 -21.89 14.88 -32.40
CA GLU A 676 -22.75 15.03 -33.60
C GLU A 676 -24.15 14.42 -33.37
N GLY A 677 -25.21 15.21 -33.55
CA GLY A 677 -26.62 14.77 -33.46
C GLY A 677 -27.38 15.15 -32.18
N ALA A 678 -26.80 15.95 -31.28
CA ALA A 678 -27.54 16.53 -30.15
C ALA A 678 -28.62 17.51 -30.67
N THR A 679 -29.85 17.03 -30.83
CA THR A 679 -31.01 17.88 -31.14
C THR A 679 -31.33 18.72 -29.91
N GLU A 680 -31.11 20.02 -30.01
CA GLU A 680 -31.92 21.12 -29.45
C GLU A 680 -32.84 20.77 -28.26
N ASP A 681 -32.28 20.21 -27.18
CA ASP A 681 -32.94 20.11 -25.87
C ASP A 681 -31.85 20.12 -24.78
N GLY A 682 -31.40 21.32 -24.43
CA GLY A 682 -30.79 21.60 -23.11
C GLY A 682 -29.27 21.53 -22.96
N VAL A 683 -28.48 21.12 -23.96
CA VAL A 683 -27.00 21.18 -23.85
C VAL A 683 -26.52 22.61 -24.13
N VAL A 684 -26.34 23.39 -23.06
CA VAL A 684 -25.63 24.67 -23.10
C VAL A 684 -24.20 24.38 -23.54
N GLY A 685 -23.68 25.09 -24.56
CA GLY A 685 -22.29 24.94 -25.00
C GLY A 685 -21.34 25.04 -23.80
N LEU A 686 -20.58 23.98 -23.53
CA LEU A 686 -19.92 23.78 -22.24
C LEU A 686 -18.67 24.66 -22.03
N GLY A 687 -18.20 25.36 -23.07
CA GLY A 687 -17.03 26.25 -22.98
C GLY A 687 -15.72 25.49 -22.71
N LEU A 688 -14.64 26.25 -22.63
CA LEU A 688 -13.34 25.75 -22.18
C LEU A 688 -13.44 25.30 -20.72
N TRP A 689 -12.84 24.16 -20.37
CA TRP A 689 -12.81 23.65 -19.00
C TRP A 689 -11.50 24.05 -18.31
N THR A 690 -11.59 24.16 -16.98
CA THR A 690 -10.40 24.10 -16.11
C THR A 690 -9.73 22.75 -16.32
N ILE A 691 -8.39 22.74 -16.42
CA ILE A 691 -7.65 21.48 -16.55
C ILE A 691 -8.05 20.50 -15.44
N GLY A 692 -8.25 19.23 -15.80
CA GLY A 692 -8.61 18.19 -14.83
C GLY A 692 -10.07 18.20 -14.34
N GLU A 693 -10.96 19.02 -14.91
CA GLU A 693 -12.42 18.87 -14.68
C GLU A 693 -13.03 17.66 -15.43
N GLY A 694 -12.31 17.11 -16.42
CA GLY A 694 -12.65 15.87 -17.14
C GLY A 694 -12.36 14.60 -16.35
N VAL A 695 -12.66 13.45 -16.95
CA VAL A 695 -12.27 12.13 -16.40
C VAL A 695 -10.79 11.88 -16.67
N GLN A 696 -10.07 11.30 -15.73
CA GLN A 696 -8.69 10.87 -15.95
C GLN A 696 -8.64 9.77 -17.02
N GLU A 697 -7.75 9.91 -17.98
CA GLU A 697 -7.54 8.93 -19.05
C GLU A 697 -6.61 7.80 -18.61
N GLN A 698 -6.55 6.72 -19.40
CA GLN A 698 -5.95 5.44 -19.01
C GLN A 698 -4.48 5.51 -18.57
N ASN A 699 -3.72 6.50 -19.05
CA ASN A 699 -2.31 6.69 -18.70
C ASN A 699 -2.09 7.84 -17.70
N GLY A 700 -3.13 8.15 -16.92
CA GLY A 700 -3.07 9.13 -15.83
C GLY A 700 -3.15 10.60 -16.27
N THR A 701 -3.32 10.87 -17.57
CA THR A 701 -3.51 12.22 -18.13
C THR A 701 -4.95 12.70 -18.00
N TYR A 702 -5.16 13.98 -18.28
CA TYR A 702 -6.48 14.57 -18.50
C TYR A 702 -6.48 15.38 -19.79
N ASP A 703 -7.67 15.52 -20.36
CA ASP A 703 -8.01 16.40 -21.47
C ASP A 703 -7.31 16.00 -22.79
N MET A 704 -6.91 14.74 -22.95
CA MET A 704 -6.31 14.23 -24.20
C MET A 704 -7.34 13.98 -25.31
N GLY A 705 -8.63 13.82 -24.95
CA GLY A 705 -9.75 13.61 -25.88
C GLY A 705 -10.72 14.80 -26.01
N GLY A 706 -10.29 16.00 -25.63
CA GLY A 706 -11.06 17.22 -25.87
C GLY A 706 -10.40 18.46 -25.28
N ASN A 707 -11.21 19.43 -24.90
CA ASN A 707 -10.78 20.72 -24.35
C ASN A 707 -10.06 21.58 -25.40
N MET A 708 -8.76 21.40 -25.64
CA MET A 708 -8.02 22.05 -26.70
C MET A 708 -7.27 21.04 -27.57
N ALA A 709 -7.20 21.30 -28.87
CA ALA A 709 -6.33 20.51 -29.73
C ALA A 709 -4.87 20.87 -29.48
N GLU A 710 -3.98 19.88 -29.43
CA GLU A 710 -2.63 20.06 -28.92
C GLU A 710 -1.57 19.97 -30.02
N PHE A 711 -0.66 20.95 -30.04
CA PHE A 711 0.50 20.91 -30.91
C PHE A 711 1.45 19.78 -30.52
N THR A 712 1.98 19.08 -31.52
CA THR A 712 3.09 18.12 -31.38
C THR A 712 4.35 18.66 -32.07
N GLU A 713 5.51 18.08 -31.79
CA GLU A 713 6.77 18.44 -32.44
C GLU A 713 6.85 17.94 -33.89
N THR A 714 6.15 16.85 -34.21
CA THR A 714 6.25 16.19 -35.51
C THR A 714 5.85 17.11 -36.65
N ALA A 715 6.71 17.20 -37.67
CA ALA A 715 6.43 17.94 -38.89
C ALA A 715 5.36 17.22 -39.74
N GLY A 716 4.33 17.95 -40.17
CA GLY A 716 3.25 17.43 -40.99
C GLY A 716 2.92 18.39 -42.15
N GLY A 717 3.10 17.94 -43.39
CA GLY A 717 2.82 18.76 -44.57
C GLY A 717 3.67 20.04 -44.63
N LEU A 718 3.04 21.21 -44.49
CA LEU A 718 3.69 22.53 -44.45
C LEU A 718 3.76 23.12 -43.02
N GLY A 719 3.56 22.33 -41.98
CA GLY A 719 3.53 22.80 -40.60
C GLY A 719 3.81 21.70 -39.57
N ARG A 720 3.13 21.76 -38.43
CA ARG A 720 3.24 20.82 -37.30
C ARG A 720 1.96 20.03 -37.14
N VAL A 721 2.10 18.76 -36.78
CA VAL A 721 0.97 17.89 -36.45
C VAL A 721 0.31 18.42 -35.18
N VAL A 722 -1.02 18.41 -35.20
CA VAL A 722 -1.89 18.76 -34.09
C VAL A 722 -2.80 17.57 -33.85
N ARG A 723 -2.92 17.15 -32.60
CA ARG A 723 -3.76 16.03 -32.18
C ARG A 723 -5.04 16.51 -31.49
N ASP A 724 -6.02 15.61 -31.53
CA ASP A 724 -7.35 15.76 -30.95
C ASP A 724 -8.22 16.90 -31.53
N ALA A 725 -9.42 17.13 -30.96
CA ALA A 725 -10.37 18.15 -31.37
C ALA A 725 -10.82 19.04 -30.20
N PRO A 726 -10.86 20.37 -30.39
CA PRO A 726 -11.19 21.28 -29.31
C PRO A 726 -12.68 21.30 -28.96
N TYR A 727 -13.00 21.82 -27.76
CA TYR A 727 -14.35 21.93 -27.18
C TYR A 727 -15.42 22.55 -28.10
N SER A 728 -15.02 23.40 -29.04
CA SER A 728 -15.93 24.13 -29.93
C SER A 728 -16.27 23.39 -31.22
N TRP A 729 -15.59 22.28 -31.51
CA TRP A 729 -15.83 21.50 -32.72
C TRP A 729 -16.99 20.53 -32.49
N THR A 730 -17.88 20.43 -33.49
CA THR A 730 -18.82 19.31 -33.56
C THR A 730 -18.00 18.07 -33.89
N ALA A 731 -17.68 17.28 -32.88
CA ALA A 731 -16.89 16.06 -33.01
C ALA A 731 -17.66 15.07 -33.89
N LYS A 732 -17.12 14.84 -35.09
CA LYS A 732 -17.36 13.61 -35.84
C LYS A 732 -16.43 12.55 -35.27
N SER A 733 -16.83 11.28 -35.25
CA SER A 733 -16.06 10.22 -34.57
C SER A 733 -14.55 10.26 -34.87
N GLY A 734 -14.16 10.52 -36.13
CA GLY A 734 -12.75 10.54 -36.53
C GLY A 734 -11.89 11.75 -36.12
N ALA A 735 -12.37 12.70 -35.31
CA ALA A 735 -11.56 13.87 -34.90
C ALA A 735 -10.93 13.74 -33.50
N VAL A 736 -11.60 13.03 -32.59
CA VAL A 736 -11.14 12.71 -31.21
C VAL A 736 -10.71 11.23 -31.08
N GLU A 737 -11.04 10.43 -32.09
CA GLU A 737 -10.53 9.06 -32.25
C GLU A 737 -9.04 9.08 -32.59
N ASN A 738 -8.35 8.00 -32.30
CA ASN A 738 -6.92 7.82 -32.53
C ASN A 738 -6.47 8.08 -33.99
N THR A 739 -7.37 7.99 -34.97
CA THR A 739 -7.08 8.33 -36.38
C THR A 739 -7.09 9.83 -36.68
N GLY A 740 -7.51 10.67 -35.73
CA GLY A 740 -7.62 12.11 -35.83
C GLY A 740 -6.26 12.80 -35.84
N THR A 741 -5.93 13.46 -36.96
CA THR A 741 -4.73 14.27 -37.09
C THR A 741 -4.98 15.51 -37.95
N ASN A 742 -4.34 16.62 -37.62
CA ASN A 742 -4.40 17.87 -38.37
C ASN A 742 -3.01 18.49 -38.48
N THR A 743 -2.86 19.48 -39.35
CA THR A 743 -1.61 20.25 -39.46
C THR A 743 -1.87 21.75 -39.39
N LYS A 744 -0.99 22.48 -38.73
CA LYS A 744 -1.03 23.96 -38.61
C LYS A 744 0.36 24.54 -38.80
N ALA A 745 0.44 25.74 -39.37
CA ALA A 745 1.71 26.43 -39.53
C ALA A 745 2.32 26.76 -38.16
N GLU A 746 3.65 26.86 -38.09
CA GLU A 746 4.38 27.08 -36.83
C GLU A 746 4.07 28.43 -36.16
N ASP A 747 3.58 29.40 -36.93
CA ASP A 747 3.15 30.74 -36.50
C ASP A 747 1.63 30.85 -36.29
N TYR A 748 0.89 29.75 -36.47
CA TYR A 748 -0.57 29.76 -36.34
C TYR A 748 -1.00 29.87 -34.88
N GLN A 749 -1.90 30.82 -34.59
CA GLN A 749 -2.47 31.06 -33.27
C GLN A 749 -3.99 31.08 -33.35
N SER A 750 -4.68 30.49 -32.37
CA SER A 750 -6.14 30.55 -32.26
C SER A 750 -6.58 30.21 -30.84
N SER A 751 -7.84 30.50 -30.51
CA SER A 751 -8.47 30.25 -29.20
C SER A 751 -8.78 28.78 -28.90
N VAL A 752 -8.31 27.85 -29.74
CA VAL A 752 -8.71 26.42 -29.69
C VAL A 752 -7.52 25.46 -29.87
N TYR A 753 -6.30 26.00 -29.88
CA TYR A 753 -5.08 25.19 -29.90
C TYR A 753 -4.20 25.55 -28.70
N SER A 754 -3.71 24.51 -28.04
CA SER A 754 -2.83 24.57 -26.87
C SER A 754 -1.71 23.53 -27.04
N VAL A 755 -1.09 23.12 -25.95
CA VAL A 755 -0.02 22.13 -25.90
C VAL A 755 0.05 21.48 -24.53
N ARG A 756 0.56 20.26 -24.46
CA ARG A 756 1.17 19.69 -23.25
C ARG A 756 2.64 19.41 -23.50
N LEU A 757 3.43 19.38 -22.44
CA LEU A 757 4.89 19.24 -22.55
C LEU A 757 5.32 17.83 -22.14
N ALA A 758 6.39 17.33 -22.74
CA ALA A 758 7.08 16.12 -22.31
C ALA A 758 8.40 16.47 -21.62
N VAL A 759 8.86 15.57 -20.75
CA VAL A 759 10.15 15.63 -20.08
C VAL A 759 10.95 14.40 -20.45
N LEU A 760 12.15 14.66 -20.97
CA LEU A 760 13.16 13.69 -21.31
C LEU A 760 14.25 13.77 -20.25
N GLU A 761 14.57 12.66 -19.60
CA GLU A 761 15.57 12.60 -18.53
C GLU A 761 16.59 11.52 -18.83
N PRO A 762 17.84 11.64 -18.36
CA PRO A 762 18.78 10.54 -18.42
C PRO A 762 18.16 9.32 -17.75
N GLU A 763 18.26 8.16 -18.40
CA GLU A 763 17.78 6.91 -17.85
C GLU A 763 18.58 6.60 -16.57
N GLU A 764 17.88 6.50 -15.43
CA GLU A 764 18.53 6.09 -14.19
C GLU A 764 19.04 4.66 -14.35
N THR A 765 20.29 4.42 -13.96
CA THR A 765 20.92 3.12 -14.06
C THR A 765 21.53 2.74 -12.72
N THR A 766 21.58 1.45 -12.45
CA THR A 766 22.31 0.86 -11.34
C THR A 766 23.83 1.02 -11.52
N ALA A 767 24.61 0.66 -10.50
CA ALA A 767 26.07 0.74 -10.56
C ALA A 767 26.70 -0.09 -11.70
N GLN A 768 26.04 -1.15 -12.19
CA GLN A 768 26.49 -1.91 -13.38
C GLN A 768 25.85 -1.44 -14.70
N GLY A 769 25.18 -0.29 -14.68
CA GLY A 769 24.59 0.31 -15.88
C GLY A 769 23.29 -0.34 -16.33
N VAL A 770 22.58 -1.07 -15.45
CA VAL A 770 21.26 -1.63 -15.76
C VAL A 770 20.22 -0.53 -15.59
N PRO A 771 19.35 -0.27 -16.58
CA PRO A 771 18.26 0.69 -16.41
C PRO A 771 17.36 0.36 -15.22
N VAL A 772 17.13 1.31 -14.31
CA VAL A 772 16.19 1.19 -13.19
C VAL A 772 14.79 0.85 -13.70
N ALA A 773 14.41 1.37 -14.88
CA ALA A 773 13.16 0.99 -15.53
C ALA A 773 13.09 -0.51 -15.83
N TRP A 774 14.18 -1.10 -16.34
CA TRP A 774 14.25 -2.54 -16.57
C TRP A 774 14.25 -3.33 -15.25
N MET A 775 14.91 -2.82 -14.20
CA MET A 775 14.89 -3.43 -12.86
C MET A 775 13.45 -3.46 -12.29
N ASN A 776 12.71 -2.36 -12.41
CA ASN A 776 11.31 -2.27 -12.03
C ASN A 776 10.43 -3.23 -12.83
N ASP A 777 10.63 -3.29 -14.16
CA ASP A 777 9.91 -4.21 -15.05
C ASP A 777 10.21 -5.69 -14.71
N ASN A 778 11.29 -5.97 -13.97
CA ASN A 778 11.69 -7.31 -13.53
C ASN A 778 11.51 -7.55 -12.02
N GLY A 779 10.69 -6.75 -11.33
CA GLY A 779 10.24 -7.03 -9.96
C GLY A 779 11.14 -6.47 -8.84
N VAL A 780 12.02 -5.52 -9.14
CA VAL A 780 12.83 -4.81 -8.14
C VAL A 780 12.20 -3.44 -7.87
N SER A 781 11.88 -3.14 -6.61
CA SER A 781 11.19 -1.90 -6.23
C SER A 781 12.08 -0.87 -5.52
N ASP A 782 13.17 -1.30 -4.91
CA ASP A 782 14.18 -0.45 -4.28
C ASP A 782 15.53 -1.16 -4.17
N GLU A 783 16.51 -0.50 -3.54
CA GLU A 783 17.88 -1.02 -3.37
C GLU A 783 18.50 -1.60 -4.67
N TYR A 784 18.32 -0.90 -5.79
CA TYR A 784 18.64 -1.41 -7.13
C TYR A 784 20.10 -1.90 -7.28
N ASP A 785 21.07 -1.22 -6.67
CA ASP A 785 22.48 -1.62 -6.65
C ASP A 785 22.75 -2.92 -5.85
N THR A 786 21.89 -3.22 -4.88
CA THR A 786 21.92 -4.49 -4.15
C THR A 786 21.26 -5.58 -4.98
N ALA A 787 20.06 -5.30 -5.51
CA ALA A 787 19.26 -6.23 -6.28
C ALA A 787 19.96 -6.70 -7.56
N GLU A 788 20.70 -5.81 -8.24
CA GLU A 788 21.42 -6.16 -9.47
C GLU A 788 22.46 -7.27 -9.24
N GLN A 789 22.97 -7.42 -8.01
CA GLN A 789 23.95 -8.42 -7.60
C GLN A 789 23.32 -9.75 -7.13
N THR A 790 22.02 -9.92 -7.29
CA THR A 790 21.31 -11.15 -6.91
C THR A 790 21.05 -12.04 -8.12
N ASP A 791 20.96 -13.34 -7.87
CA ASP A 791 20.56 -14.38 -8.82
C ASP A 791 19.14 -14.81 -8.43
N ALA A 792 18.14 -14.16 -9.04
CA ALA A 792 16.75 -14.20 -8.58
C ALA A 792 16.08 -15.55 -8.88
N ASP A 793 16.39 -16.17 -10.01
CA ASP A 793 15.83 -17.45 -10.43
C ASP A 793 16.73 -18.68 -10.12
N GLY A 794 17.96 -18.43 -9.67
CA GLY A 794 18.92 -19.46 -9.26
C GLY A 794 19.61 -20.19 -10.42
N ASP A 795 19.62 -19.60 -11.62
CA ASP A 795 20.25 -20.17 -12.81
C ASP A 795 21.79 -19.96 -12.86
N GLY A 796 22.29 -19.10 -11.97
CA GLY A 796 23.70 -18.78 -11.79
C GLY A 796 24.14 -17.48 -12.48
N LEU A 797 23.23 -16.74 -13.11
CA LEU A 797 23.46 -15.39 -13.62
C LEU A 797 22.92 -14.34 -12.64
N LEU A 798 23.72 -13.32 -12.38
CA LEU A 798 23.25 -12.16 -11.64
C LEU A 798 22.31 -11.32 -12.50
N MET A 799 21.41 -10.57 -11.88
CA MET A 799 20.40 -9.77 -12.56
C MET A 799 20.99 -8.74 -13.54
N TRP A 800 22.17 -8.17 -13.25
CA TRP A 800 22.86 -7.34 -14.25
C TRP A 800 23.42 -8.17 -15.42
N GLU A 801 23.91 -9.39 -15.18
CA GLU A 801 24.38 -10.30 -16.22
C GLU A 801 23.22 -10.71 -17.14
N GLU A 802 22.03 -10.90 -16.58
CA GLU A 802 20.79 -11.21 -17.29
C GLU A 802 20.40 -10.10 -18.27
N TYR A 803 20.42 -8.84 -17.82
CA TYR A 803 20.18 -7.67 -18.67
C TYR A 803 21.12 -7.65 -19.88
N TYR A 804 22.43 -7.78 -19.65
CA TYR A 804 23.39 -7.78 -20.75
C TYR A 804 23.37 -9.08 -21.56
N CYS A 805 22.97 -10.21 -21.02
CA CYS A 805 22.81 -11.44 -21.80
C CYS A 805 21.53 -11.43 -22.63
N GLY A 806 20.58 -10.53 -22.34
CA GLY A 806 19.28 -10.52 -22.98
C GLY A 806 18.45 -11.74 -22.57
N THR A 807 18.61 -12.13 -21.31
CA THR A 807 17.94 -13.23 -20.63
C THR A 807 16.93 -12.68 -19.61
N ASP A 808 16.13 -13.56 -19.01
CA ASP A 808 14.99 -13.17 -18.17
C ASP A 808 15.30 -13.57 -16.72
N PRO A 809 15.57 -12.59 -15.82
CA PRO A 809 16.13 -12.83 -14.48
C PRO A 809 15.18 -13.59 -13.55
N ASN A 810 13.92 -13.79 -13.97
CA ASN A 810 12.91 -14.50 -13.21
C ASN A 810 12.63 -15.90 -13.79
N ASN A 811 13.44 -16.37 -14.74
CA ASN A 811 13.22 -17.62 -15.46
C ASN A 811 14.51 -18.39 -15.72
N ALA A 812 14.79 -19.37 -14.85
CA ALA A 812 16.01 -20.18 -14.96
C ALA A 812 16.11 -21.03 -16.24
N GLY A 813 15.04 -21.10 -17.04
CA GLY A 813 15.07 -21.69 -18.38
C GLY A 813 15.70 -20.78 -19.44
N SER A 814 15.65 -19.47 -19.22
CA SER A 814 16.12 -18.37 -20.06
C SER A 814 17.63 -18.15 -19.98
N ALA A 815 18.43 -19.20 -19.89
CA ALA A 815 19.87 -19.01 -19.65
C ALA A 815 20.70 -18.65 -20.90
N PHE A 816 21.77 -17.88 -20.71
CA PHE A 816 22.80 -17.61 -21.71
C PHE A 816 23.58 -18.90 -22.04
N LYS A 817 23.32 -19.47 -23.23
CA LYS A 817 23.90 -20.76 -23.65
C LYS A 817 24.88 -20.60 -24.79
N VAL A 818 26.14 -20.97 -24.56
CA VAL A 818 27.19 -21.05 -25.58
C VAL A 818 27.35 -22.50 -26.05
N ALA A 819 27.27 -22.72 -27.36
CA ALA A 819 27.45 -24.01 -28.00
C ALA A 819 28.59 -23.96 -29.03
N LEU A 820 29.33 -25.07 -29.16
CA LEU A 820 30.38 -25.23 -30.15
C LEU A 820 30.05 -26.42 -31.05
N SER A 821 29.97 -26.18 -32.36
CA SER A 821 29.78 -27.20 -33.39
C SER A 821 30.93 -27.14 -34.39
N GLY A 822 31.93 -28.02 -34.24
CA GLY A 822 33.16 -27.94 -35.01
C GLY A 822 33.98 -26.70 -34.63
N SER A 823 34.12 -25.73 -35.55
CA SER A 823 34.79 -24.44 -35.33
C SER A 823 33.82 -23.26 -35.23
N GLU A 824 32.51 -23.52 -35.25
CA GLU A 824 31.46 -22.51 -35.13
C GLU A 824 30.98 -22.45 -33.67
N LEU A 825 31.13 -21.27 -33.07
CA LEU A 825 30.62 -20.91 -31.77
C LEU A 825 29.28 -20.19 -31.95
N SER A 826 28.23 -20.65 -31.30
CA SER A 826 26.93 -19.99 -31.27
C SER A 826 26.48 -19.72 -29.85
N TRP A 827 25.79 -18.61 -29.63
CA TRP A 827 25.19 -18.30 -28.34
C TRP A 827 23.86 -17.58 -28.48
N THR A 828 22.95 -17.87 -27.56
CA THR A 828 21.64 -17.22 -27.48
C THR A 828 21.73 -16.03 -26.55
N ALA A 829 21.46 -14.86 -27.10
CA ALA A 829 21.41 -13.60 -26.39
C ALA A 829 20.50 -12.64 -27.17
N SER A 830 19.41 -12.20 -26.53
CA SER A 830 18.50 -11.23 -27.14
C SER A 830 19.19 -9.86 -27.29
N SER A 831 18.80 -9.09 -28.30
CA SER A 831 19.15 -7.67 -28.42
C SER A 831 18.11 -6.76 -27.78
N ALA A 832 17.04 -7.32 -27.19
CA ALA A 832 15.94 -6.55 -26.61
C ALA A 832 16.39 -5.74 -25.37
N ASN A 833 17.33 -6.27 -24.59
CA ASN A 833 17.73 -5.67 -23.32
C ASN A 833 18.99 -4.80 -23.48
N SER A 834 20.01 -5.25 -24.24
CA SER A 834 21.28 -4.52 -24.40
C SER A 834 21.82 -4.53 -25.84
N THR A 835 22.49 -3.45 -26.22
CA THR A 835 23.18 -3.30 -27.51
C THR A 835 24.70 -3.55 -27.44
N ALA A 836 25.26 -3.81 -26.25
CA ALA A 836 26.70 -4.00 -26.05
C ALA A 836 27.24 -5.19 -26.87
N PRO A 837 28.28 -5.02 -27.71
CA PRO A 837 28.76 -6.09 -28.58
C PRO A 837 29.60 -7.14 -27.81
N PHE A 838 29.76 -8.32 -28.40
CA PHE A 838 30.53 -9.42 -27.81
C PHE A 838 32.01 -9.43 -28.24
N ASN A 839 32.85 -9.93 -27.34
CA ASN A 839 34.25 -10.29 -27.53
C ASN A 839 34.39 -11.82 -27.45
N VAL A 840 35.30 -12.42 -28.22
CA VAL A 840 35.57 -13.87 -28.19
C VAL A 840 37.03 -14.11 -27.85
N PHE A 841 37.26 -14.96 -26.86
CA PHE A 841 38.58 -15.41 -26.43
C PHE A 841 38.75 -16.90 -26.65
N ARG A 842 40.00 -17.31 -26.86
CA ARG A 842 40.40 -18.69 -27.11
C ARG A 842 41.57 -19.07 -26.21
N SER A 843 41.60 -20.31 -25.74
CA SER A 843 42.77 -20.89 -25.05
C SER A 843 42.89 -22.40 -25.33
N ILE A 844 44.08 -22.96 -25.12
CA ILE A 844 44.31 -24.41 -25.06
C ILE A 844 44.25 -24.95 -23.61
N ASP A 845 44.04 -24.07 -22.64
CA ASP A 845 43.95 -24.35 -21.21
C ASP A 845 42.77 -23.56 -20.62
N LEU A 846 41.89 -24.23 -19.87
CA LEU A 846 40.71 -23.59 -19.25
C LEU A 846 41.08 -22.51 -18.22
N THR A 847 42.27 -22.59 -17.62
CA THR A 847 42.66 -21.78 -16.46
C THR A 847 43.52 -20.57 -16.80
N SER A 848 44.21 -20.57 -17.95
CA SER A 848 45.12 -19.48 -18.33
C SER A 848 45.33 -19.41 -19.85
N GLY A 849 46.04 -18.40 -20.35
CA GLY A 849 46.44 -18.33 -21.76
C GLY A 849 45.35 -17.87 -22.74
N TRP A 850 44.31 -17.20 -22.25
CA TRP A 850 43.22 -16.65 -23.08
C TRP A 850 43.71 -15.54 -24.01
N GLU A 851 43.64 -15.77 -25.32
CA GLU A 851 43.90 -14.81 -26.39
C GLU A 851 42.56 -14.30 -26.95
N GLN A 852 42.42 -12.99 -27.13
CA GLN A 852 41.25 -12.43 -27.81
C GLN A 852 41.35 -12.66 -29.32
N VAL A 853 40.37 -13.37 -29.88
CA VAL A 853 40.33 -13.77 -31.30
C VAL A 853 39.25 -13.04 -32.09
N ALA A 854 38.28 -12.40 -31.42
CA ALA A 854 37.34 -11.47 -32.02
C ALA A 854 36.91 -10.36 -31.04
N THR A 855 36.53 -9.21 -31.60
CA THR A 855 35.97 -8.06 -30.88
C THR A 855 34.85 -7.43 -31.70
N ASN A 856 33.94 -6.71 -31.04
CA ASN A 856 32.79 -6.05 -31.67
C ASN A 856 31.91 -7.00 -32.49
N VAL A 857 31.72 -8.23 -32.02
CA VAL A 857 30.79 -9.17 -32.65
C VAL A 857 29.37 -8.66 -32.37
N THR A 858 28.72 -8.19 -33.42
CA THR A 858 27.36 -7.62 -33.35
C THR A 858 26.36 -8.68 -32.90
N ARG A 859 25.44 -8.28 -32.01
CA ARG A 859 24.34 -9.14 -31.58
C ARG A 859 23.40 -9.45 -32.72
N SER A 860 22.88 -10.67 -32.75
CA SER A 860 21.82 -11.06 -33.67
C SER A 860 20.48 -10.47 -33.25
N ALA A 861 19.81 -9.76 -34.17
CA ALA A 861 18.45 -9.26 -33.96
C ALA A 861 17.41 -10.39 -33.81
N THR A 862 17.76 -11.64 -34.11
CA THR A 862 16.88 -12.80 -33.96
C THR A 862 17.22 -13.67 -32.75
N GLY A 863 18.07 -13.18 -31.84
CA GLY A 863 18.36 -13.82 -30.54
C GLY A 863 19.47 -14.87 -30.53
N THR A 864 19.97 -15.36 -31.67
CA THR A 864 21.13 -16.28 -31.71
C THR A 864 22.24 -15.71 -32.56
N THR A 865 23.40 -15.48 -31.94
CA THR A 865 24.62 -15.00 -32.60
C THR A 865 25.52 -16.20 -32.93
N SER A 866 26.19 -16.20 -34.07
CA SER A 866 27.13 -17.25 -34.47
C SER A 866 28.41 -16.65 -35.03
N TRP A 867 29.54 -17.22 -34.64
CA TRP A 867 30.87 -16.79 -35.03
C TRP A 867 31.77 -18.01 -35.27
N THR A 868 32.55 -17.99 -36.36
CA THR A 868 33.50 -19.07 -36.69
C THR A 868 34.92 -18.59 -36.50
N ASP A 869 35.77 -19.38 -35.81
CA ASP A 869 37.20 -19.07 -35.72
C ASP A 869 37.84 -19.17 -37.12
N PRO A 870 38.35 -18.07 -37.69
CA PRO A 870 38.97 -18.10 -39.00
C PRO A 870 40.33 -18.82 -39.02
N ASN A 871 40.97 -19.01 -37.85
CA ASN A 871 42.28 -19.62 -37.70
C ASN A 871 42.31 -20.57 -36.49
N PRO A 872 41.54 -21.68 -36.51
CA PRO A 872 41.46 -22.59 -35.37
C PRO A 872 42.79 -23.34 -35.19
N PRO A 873 43.29 -23.50 -33.96
CA PRO A 873 44.52 -24.24 -33.69
C PRO A 873 44.40 -25.73 -34.06
N THR A 874 45.53 -26.36 -34.37
CA THR A 874 45.57 -27.80 -34.72
C THR A 874 45.68 -28.73 -33.50
N GLU A 875 45.71 -28.18 -32.28
CA GLU A 875 45.78 -28.99 -31.07
C GLU A 875 44.50 -29.81 -30.84
N SER A 876 44.61 -30.87 -30.03
CA SER A 876 43.49 -31.78 -29.75
C SER A 876 42.42 -31.20 -28.83
N GLN A 877 42.70 -30.10 -28.13
CA GLN A 877 41.75 -29.42 -27.23
C GLN A 877 41.93 -27.90 -27.33
N VAL A 878 40.84 -27.22 -27.67
CA VAL A 878 40.75 -25.75 -27.77
C VAL A 878 39.45 -25.35 -27.08
N PHE A 879 39.51 -24.30 -26.27
CA PHE A 879 38.42 -23.74 -25.49
C PHE A 879 38.13 -22.33 -25.95
N TYR A 880 36.85 -21.94 -25.92
CA TYR A 880 36.39 -20.60 -26.27
C TYR A 880 35.56 -20.05 -25.11
N LYS A 881 35.56 -18.72 -24.95
CA LYS A 881 34.61 -18.00 -24.12
C LYS A 881 34.19 -16.70 -24.80
N THR A 882 32.96 -16.29 -24.54
CA THR A 882 32.38 -15.02 -25.00
C THR A 882 32.25 -14.08 -23.81
N THR A 883 32.56 -12.80 -23.99
CA THR A 883 32.36 -11.75 -22.99
C THR A 883 31.75 -10.51 -23.65
N PHE A 884 31.29 -9.56 -22.86
CA PHE A 884 30.94 -8.21 -23.30
C PHE A 884 31.59 -7.21 -22.35
N ASP A 885 31.70 -5.96 -22.77
CA ASP A 885 32.23 -4.89 -21.92
C ASP A 885 31.02 -4.15 -21.30
N ILE A 886 31.08 -3.91 -19.99
CA ILE A 886 30.09 -3.09 -19.26
C ILE A 886 30.47 -1.61 -19.52
N PRO A 887 29.52 -0.72 -19.90
CA PRO A 887 29.76 0.68 -20.22
C PRO A 887 30.45 1.50 -19.12
#